data_AF-A0A662L4G5-F1
#
_entry.id   AF-A0A662L4G5-F1
#
_cell.length_a   1.000
_cell.length_b   1.000
_cell.length_c   1.000
_cell.angle_alpha   90.00
_cell.angle_beta   90.00
_cell.angle_gamma   90.00
#
_symmetry.space_group_name_H-M   'P 1'
#
loop_
_entity.id
_entity.type
_entity.pdbx_description
1 polymer ?
#
loop_
_entity_poly.entity_id
_entity_poly.type
_entity_poly.pdbx_seq_one_letter_code
_entity_poly.pdbx_strand_id
1 'polypeptide(L)'
;MNEYRFCISRLMKRFATTALILILLVSGIVYPLMAYHAYNGTFRVIIDFGDGRFVWGDISADNAMNATISLCDNAGIALNYTTYIIGGEEHMFVNSIGGKSNNYPEAWWHFWYYDEKNDTWVYSTVSADSVCLNTSDSICWNYISDYELFVSAPQSPSTPESPEPIICYLGTSTNNRVYDQYTGNDVLHAVPTGAGSIMSSPIAFGDKVVVSTCNKGTYCINLSGEVIWHNWINSTSTPLLYDYLYIGATDGVMYMVDPENGSIVKSVLLTTHGGPVGIVSPPKICDGRIYVPLFNYSGGYGEIVCMQPNMSTIWRVKLPSSPYFSSPCVYDGKIYLGLIGAYDYRNMSYSEPYGVVCLDKNGSMRWFFKTNGSVASSVLVLDNTLYFSCKDGKLYSISTSGKLKWAKNLPSSSVSTPLYFNGRIYVGYGGIGAHGGLVCINASTGREIWTKSIGSVEASPITEKEHVLVITNTNESTLYCLDKDGSVLWKHIFYPKNYAISTPIIYKGHIIACTDSGNIYVFGDAKPNVDLCVKRDSENSNVFYITTSVFNETGDLNITLDFGDGTVISAVLSANRTTYKHTYAPGSYQVRLVVEDDEGNIVVKSRKIMVQEEPNIIVVIAASMIAVIVIILIVVLGRKHIVK
;
A
#
# COMPACT_ATOMS: atom_id res chain seq x y z
N MET A 1 43.00 7.89 -54.49
CA MET A 1 41.56 7.99 -54.17
C MET A 1 41.10 6.57 -53.93
N ASN A 2 40.49 6.33 -52.77
CA ASN A 2 39.97 5.06 -52.26
C ASN A 2 41.03 4.01 -51.85
N GLU A 3 40.84 3.47 -50.64
CA GLU A 3 41.60 2.40 -49.97
C GLU A 3 42.95 2.74 -49.29
N TYR A 4 42.95 3.61 -48.27
CA TYR A 4 43.96 3.56 -47.17
C TYR A 4 43.40 4.14 -45.84
N ARG A 5 42.14 3.79 -45.50
CA ARG A 5 41.52 4.09 -44.20
C ARG A 5 41.20 2.84 -43.38
N PHE A 6 41.99 1.78 -43.57
CA PHE A 6 41.85 0.52 -42.84
C PHE A 6 43.23 -0.04 -42.46
N CYS A 7 43.94 0.64 -41.53
CA CYS A 7 45.00 0.04 -40.68
C CYS A 7 45.75 1.03 -39.75
N ILE A 8 45.24 2.24 -39.48
CA ILE A 8 45.84 3.17 -38.49
C ILE A 8 44.88 3.40 -37.30
N SER A 9 44.25 2.34 -36.81
CA SER A 9 43.47 2.37 -35.55
C SER A 9 43.85 1.28 -34.54
N ARG A 10 44.80 0.40 -34.88
CA ARG A 10 45.29 -0.67 -33.98
C ARG A 10 46.72 -0.49 -33.45
N LEU A 11 47.45 0.57 -33.83
CA LEU A 11 48.81 0.83 -33.30
C LEU A 11 48.94 2.00 -32.31
N MET A 12 47.95 2.91 -32.19
CA MET A 12 48.01 4.00 -31.18
C MET A 12 47.32 3.67 -29.85
N LYS A 13 46.68 2.51 -29.70
CA LYS A 13 46.02 2.07 -28.45
C LYS A 13 46.92 1.26 -27.50
N ARG A 14 48.22 1.10 -27.77
CA ARG A 14 49.17 0.38 -26.90
C ARG A 14 50.33 1.21 -26.33
N PHE A 15 50.38 2.52 -26.59
CA PHE A 15 51.39 3.42 -25.99
C PHE A 15 50.82 4.48 -25.04
N ALA A 16 49.50 4.70 -25.02
CA ALA A 16 48.86 5.60 -24.05
C ALA A 16 48.56 4.93 -22.70
N THR A 17 48.53 3.60 -22.65
CA THR A 17 48.15 2.84 -21.44
C THR A 17 49.34 2.57 -20.51
N THR A 18 50.58 2.63 -21.01
CA THR A 18 51.79 2.34 -20.22
C THR A 18 52.43 3.60 -19.61
N ALA A 19 52.10 4.80 -20.13
CA ALA A 19 52.60 6.07 -19.59
C ALA A 19 51.74 6.62 -18.43
N LEU A 20 50.45 6.26 -18.36
CA LEU A 20 49.57 6.72 -17.28
C LEU A 20 49.79 5.93 -15.97
N ILE A 21 50.26 4.68 -16.07
CA ILE A 21 50.52 3.80 -14.91
C ILE A 21 51.85 4.14 -14.24
N LEU A 22 52.84 4.70 -14.98
CA LEU A 22 54.13 5.08 -14.39
C LEU A 22 54.13 6.45 -13.70
N ILE A 23 53.22 7.37 -14.07
CA ILE A 23 53.08 8.68 -13.41
C ILE A 23 52.35 8.55 -12.06
N LEU A 24 51.53 7.51 -11.88
CA LEU A 24 50.84 7.22 -10.61
C LEU A 24 51.74 6.52 -9.56
N LEU A 25 52.93 6.03 -9.94
CA LEU A 25 53.84 5.33 -9.03
C LEU A 25 54.96 6.20 -8.45
N VAL A 26 55.06 7.49 -8.83
CA VAL A 26 56.19 8.37 -8.40
C VAL A 26 55.76 9.67 -7.71
N SER A 27 54.48 10.07 -7.73
CA SER A 27 54.01 11.13 -6.83
C SER A 27 53.49 10.51 -5.54
N GLY A 28 54.32 10.52 -4.50
CA GLY A 28 53.93 10.24 -3.11
C GLY A 28 52.92 11.26 -2.57
N ILE A 29 51.73 11.29 -3.16
CA ILE A 29 50.55 11.90 -2.56
C ILE A 29 49.95 10.79 -1.71
N VAL A 30 50.32 10.82 -0.44
CA VAL A 30 49.57 10.16 0.62
C VAL A 30 48.15 10.70 0.51
N TYR A 31 47.23 9.93 -0.09
CA TYR A 31 45.83 10.09 0.24
C TYR A 31 45.78 9.96 1.76
N PRO A 32 45.23 10.94 2.50
CA PRO A 32 44.98 10.69 3.90
C PRO A 32 44.15 9.42 3.92
N LEU A 33 44.62 8.40 4.63
CA LEU A 33 43.74 7.34 5.14
C LEU A 33 42.55 8.11 5.69
N MET A 34 41.41 8.04 5.01
CA MET A 34 40.16 8.37 5.66
C MET A 34 40.09 7.33 6.77
N ALA A 35 40.43 7.76 7.98
CA ALA A 35 40.09 7.03 9.16
C ALA A 35 38.62 6.66 8.99
N TYR A 36 38.34 5.35 9.04
CA TYR A 36 36.99 4.80 9.09
C TYR A 36 36.38 5.37 10.38
N HIS A 37 35.82 6.57 10.28
CA HIS A 37 35.13 7.19 11.39
C HIS A 37 33.91 6.32 11.61
N ALA A 38 33.85 5.67 12.77
CA ALA A 38 32.65 4.98 13.23
C ALA A 38 31.48 5.98 13.14
N TYR A 39 30.68 5.83 12.09
CA TYR A 39 29.64 6.78 11.76
C TYR A 39 28.35 6.29 12.40
N ASN A 40 28.06 6.76 13.60
CA ASN A 40 26.86 6.35 14.30
C ASN A 40 25.66 7.14 13.75
N GLY A 41 24.91 6.52 12.84
CA GLY A 41 23.74 7.09 12.18
C GLY A 41 22.50 6.21 12.38
N THR A 42 21.31 6.79 12.26
CA THR A 42 20.06 6.03 12.24
C THR A 42 19.64 5.81 10.80
N PHE A 43 19.67 4.56 10.34
CA PHE A 43 19.32 4.18 8.97
C PHE A 43 17.93 3.56 8.95
N ARG A 44 17.11 3.91 7.96
CA ARG A 44 15.95 3.10 7.64
C ARG A 44 16.41 1.87 6.88
N VAL A 45 16.17 0.70 7.44
CA VAL A 45 16.50 -0.60 6.84
C VAL A 45 15.22 -1.26 6.36
N ILE A 46 15.19 -1.68 5.10
CA ILE A 46 14.07 -2.41 4.50
C ILE A 46 14.58 -3.77 4.02
N ILE A 47 13.83 -4.84 4.31
CA ILE A 47 14.06 -6.19 3.80
C ILE A 47 12.78 -6.63 3.11
N ASP A 48 12.78 -6.59 1.78
CA ASP A 48 11.73 -7.10 0.91
C ASP A 48 12.04 -8.53 0.47
N PHE A 49 11.20 -9.49 0.91
CA PHE A 49 11.37 -10.89 0.55
C PHE A 49 10.88 -11.21 -0.87
N GLY A 50 10.36 -10.23 -1.61
CA GLY A 50 9.87 -10.36 -2.98
C GLY A 50 8.57 -11.17 -3.09
N ASP A 51 7.96 -11.55 -1.98
CA ASP A 51 6.78 -12.41 -1.90
C ASP A 51 5.62 -11.78 -1.11
N GLY A 52 5.64 -10.45 -0.99
CA GLY A 52 4.68 -9.64 -0.24
C GLY A 52 4.99 -9.55 1.26
N ARG A 53 5.94 -10.33 1.78
CA ARG A 53 6.48 -10.13 3.12
C ARG A 53 7.61 -9.11 3.07
N PHE A 54 7.61 -8.21 4.03
CA PHE A 54 8.69 -7.26 4.24
C PHE A 54 8.86 -6.99 5.73
N VAL A 55 10.05 -6.56 6.13
CA VAL A 55 10.33 -6.03 7.46
C VAL A 55 11.14 -4.76 7.31
N TRP A 56 10.88 -3.78 8.14
CA TRP A 56 11.65 -2.54 8.16
C TRP A 56 11.77 -1.98 9.57
N GLY A 57 12.72 -1.08 9.75
CA GLY A 57 12.88 -0.34 10.99
C GLY A 57 13.95 0.74 10.86
N ASP A 58 13.85 1.75 11.71
CA ASP A 58 14.87 2.78 11.85
C ASP A 58 15.89 2.30 12.89
N ILE A 59 17.11 1.99 12.44
CA ILE A 59 18.15 1.30 13.20
C ILE A 59 19.38 2.19 13.34
N SER A 60 19.79 2.44 14.58
CA SER A 60 21.08 3.09 14.85
C SER A 60 22.23 2.09 14.73
N ALA A 61 23.16 2.35 13.81
CA ALA A 61 24.34 1.51 13.60
C ALA A 61 25.52 2.35 13.08
N ASP A 62 26.69 1.72 13.00
CA ASP A 62 27.91 2.28 12.45
C ASP A 62 28.08 2.05 10.93
N ASN A 63 27.34 1.11 10.35
CA ASN A 63 27.27 0.85 8.91
C ASN A 63 25.98 0.11 8.50
N ALA A 64 25.75 0.00 7.19
CA ALA A 64 24.55 -0.62 6.61
C ALA A 64 24.36 -2.10 6.97
N MET A 65 25.45 -2.86 7.08
CA MET A 65 25.38 -4.29 7.39
C MET A 65 25.05 -4.50 8.87
N ASN A 66 25.64 -3.72 9.78
CA ASN A 66 25.30 -3.76 11.20
C ASN A 66 23.87 -3.28 11.46
N ALA A 67 23.36 -2.33 10.66
CA ALA A 67 21.95 -1.97 10.66
C ALA A 67 21.06 -3.15 10.22
N THR A 68 21.47 -3.87 9.17
CA THR A 68 20.79 -5.07 8.67
C THR A 68 20.76 -6.20 9.70
N ILE A 69 21.89 -6.47 10.37
CA ILE A 69 22.01 -7.47 11.43
C ILE A 69 21.05 -7.12 12.59
N SER A 70 21.08 -5.87 13.04
CA SER A 70 20.25 -5.43 14.17
C SER A 70 18.76 -5.48 13.85
N LEU A 71 18.34 -5.14 12.62
CA LEU A 71 16.95 -5.32 12.20
C LEU A 71 16.55 -6.79 12.23
N CYS A 72 17.40 -7.68 11.68
CA CYS A 72 17.14 -9.12 11.68
C CYS A 72 16.98 -9.68 13.10
N ASP A 73 17.86 -9.29 14.02
CA ASP A 73 17.81 -9.72 15.42
C ASP A 73 16.53 -9.22 16.11
N ASN A 74 16.18 -7.94 15.94
CA ASN A 74 14.96 -7.35 16.49
C ASN A 74 13.69 -8.04 15.97
N ALA A 75 13.70 -8.47 14.71
CA ALA A 75 12.58 -9.14 14.06
C ALA A 75 12.57 -10.67 14.27
N GLY A 76 13.59 -11.26 14.91
CA GLY A 76 13.73 -12.70 15.06
C GLY A 76 13.96 -13.44 13.72
N ILE A 77 14.60 -12.78 12.76
CA ILE A 77 14.86 -13.27 11.41
C ILE A 77 16.29 -13.78 11.32
N ALA A 78 16.47 -15.03 10.89
CA ALA A 78 17.80 -15.59 10.68
C ALA A 78 18.51 -14.92 9.49
N LEU A 79 19.71 -14.37 9.73
CA LEU A 79 20.60 -13.82 8.70
C LEU A 79 21.85 -14.71 8.58
N ASN A 80 22.16 -15.14 7.36
CA ASN A 80 23.37 -15.89 7.06
C ASN A 80 24.17 -15.13 6.00
N TYR A 81 25.43 -14.84 6.29
CA TYR A 81 26.36 -14.17 5.39
C TYR A 81 27.74 -14.79 5.50
N THR A 82 28.54 -14.63 4.45
CA THR A 82 29.95 -15.04 4.41
C THR A 82 30.82 -13.80 4.37
N THR A 83 31.94 -13.80 5.10
CA THR A 83 32.96 -12.76 4.99
C THR A 83 34.07 -13.21 4.03
N TYR A 84 34.58 -12.30 3.22
CA TYR A 84 35.75 -12.52 2.39
C TYR A 84 36.64 -11.28 2.35
N ILE A 85 37.93 -11.48 2.06
CA ILE A 85 38.90 -10.40 2.00
C ILE A 85 39.27 -10.14 0.54
N ILE A 86 39.05 -8.92 0.04
CA ILE A 86 39.51 -8.46 -1.27
C ILE A 86 40.35 -7.21 -1.05
N GLY A 87 41.56 -7.18 -1.59
CA GLY A 87 42.43 -5.98 -1.49
C GLY A 87 42.89 -5.62 -0.07
N GLY A 88 42.69 -6.48 0.93
CA GLY A 88 43.01 -6.20 2.33
C GLY A 88 41.83 -5.68 3.16
N GLU A 89 40.66 -5.51 2.55
CA GLU A 89 39.41 -5.11 3.20
C GLU A 89 38.47 -6.32 3.32
N GLU A 90 37.76 -6.40 4.45
CA GLU A 90 36.74 -7.42 4.70
C GLU A 90 35.42 -6.96 4.09
N HIS A 91 34.78 -7.87 3.35
CA HIS A 91 33.50 -7.66 2.69
C HIS A 91 32.53 -8.76 3.09
N MET A 92 31.24 -8.42 3.21
CA MET A 92 30.19 -9.36 3.53
C MET A 92 29.29 -9.65 2.33
N PHE A 93 28.97 -10.93 2.16
CA PHE A 93 27.99 -11.40 1.19
C PHE A 93 26.87 -12.15 1.88
N VAL A 94 25.66 -11.63 1.74
CA VAL A 94 24.45 -12.23 2.29
C VAL A 94 24.09 -13.49 1.51
N ASN A 95 24.12 -14.65 2.18
CA ASN A 95 23.74 -15.95 1.62
C ASN A 95 22.23 -16.15 1.68
N SER A 96 21.62 -15.77 2.81
CA SER A 96 20.18 -15.89 3.03
C SER A 96 19.68 -14.96 4.12
N ILE A 97 18.46 -14.45 3.97
CA ILE A 97 17.71 -13.75 5.02
C ILE A 97 16.39 -14.49 5.24
N GLY A 98 16.00 -14.73 6.50
CA GLY A 98 14.75 -15.40 6.86
C GLY A 98 14.60 -16.81 6.28
N GLY A 99 15.72 -17.51 6.08
CA GLY A 99 15.76 -18.84 5.46
C GLY A 99 15.63 -18.84 3.92
N LYS A 100 15.47 -17.67 3.28
CA LYS A 100 15.41 -17.55 1.82
C LYS A 100 16.83 -17.40 1.27
N SER A 101 17.36 -18.48 0.69
CA SER A 101 18.74 -18.54 0.18
C SER A 101 18.83 -18.11 -1.28
N ASN A 102 19.95 -17.51 -1.66
CA ASN A 102 20.26 -17.18 -3.05
C ASN A 102 20.18 -18.42 -3.96
N ASN A 103 19.42 -18.36 -5.05
CA ASN A 103 19.26 -19.48 -5.99
C ASN A 103 19.47 -19.01 -7.44
N TYR A 104 20.63 -19.27 -8.03
CA TYR A 104 21.01 -18.82 -9.39
C TYR A 104 20.51 -19.77 -10.48
N PRO A 105 19.96 -19.29 -11.63
CA PRO A 105 19.66 -17.91 -12.10
C PRO A 105 18.35 -17.30 -11.56
N GLU A 106 17.67 -17.97 -10.64
CA GLU A 106 16.23 -17.78 -10.39
C GLU A 106 15.85 -16.59 -9.52
N ALA A 107 16.60 -16.28 -8.45
CA ALA A 107 16.46 -15.08 -7.61
C ALA A 107 17.54 -15.00 -6.53
N TRP A 108 17.97 -13.77 -6.18
CA TRP A 108 18.96 -13.46 -5.13
C TRP A 108 18.57 -12.25 -4.30
N TRP A 109 19.25 -12.09 -3.16
CA TRP A 109 19.28 -10.86 -2.40
C TRP A 109 20.14 -9.80 -3.09
N HIS A 110 19.50 -8.68 -3.43
CA HIS A 110 20.13 -7.51 -4.01
C HIS A 110 20.17 -6.38 -2.97
N PHE A 111 21.25 -5.59 -2.98
CA PHE A 111 21.46 -4.51 -2.02
C PHE A 111 21.37 -3.13 -2.68
N TRP A 112 20.62 -2.25 -2.03
CA TRP A 112 20.32 -0.90 -2.50
C TRP A 112 20.55 0.11 -1.39
N TYR A 113 20.98 1.31 -1.77
CA TYR A 113 20.96 2.47 -0.89
C TYR A 113 20.26 3.65 -1.57
N TYR A 114 19.59 4.47 -0.78
CA TYR A 114 18.87 5.64 -1.26
C TYR A 114 19.77 6.86 -1.23
N ASP A 115 20.00 7.46 -2.40
CA ASP A 115 20.69 8.75 -2.51
C ASP A 115 19.64 9.86 -2.36
N GLU A 116 19.44 10.32 -1.11
CA GLU A 116 18.47 11.38 -0.81
C GLU A 116 18.69 12.66 -1.61
N LYS A 117 19.95 12.98 -1.95
CA LYS A 117 20.26 14.20 -2.70
C LYS A 117 19.67 14.17 -4.11
N ASN A 118 19.62 12.98 -4.70
CA ASN A 118 19.13 12.76 -6.06
C ASN A 118 17.75 12.10 -6.09
N ASP A 119 17.13 11.85 -4.93
CA ASP A 119 15.81 11.25 -4.76
C ASP A 119 15.69 9.92 -5.54
N THR A 120 16.70 9.06 -5.40
CA THR A 120 16.81 7.85 -6.23
C THR A 120 17.50 6.69 -5.50
N TRP A 121 17.03 5.48 -5.78
CA TRP A 121 17.69 4.25 -5.35
C TRP A 121 18.91 3.95 -6.23
N VAL A 122 20.03 3.68 -5.57
CA VAL A 122 21.28 3.27 -6.22
C VAL A 122 21.53 1.79 -5.94
N TYR A 123 21.70 1.03 -7.02
CA TYR A 123 22.08 -0.38 -6.94
C TYR A 123 23.54 -0.47 -6.48
N SER A 124 23.77 -1.16 -5.37
CA SER A 124 25.14 -1.37 -4.89
C SER A 124 25.80 -2.53 -5.63
N THR A 125 26.98 -2.26 -6.18
CA THR A 125 27.89 -3.30 -6.71
C THR A 125 28.97 -3.69 -5.71
N VAL A 126 28.96 -3.07 -4.52
CA VAL A 126 29.88 -3.33 -3.40
C VAL A 126 29.10 -3.88 -2.21
N SER A 127 29.80 -4.52 -1.27
CA SER A 127 29.19 -5.07 -0.06
C SER A 127 28.59 -3.95 0.82
N ALA A 128 27.57 -4.29 1.59
CA ALA A 128 26.85 -3.30 2.42
C ALA A 128 27.75 -2.62 3.46
N ASP A 129 28.75 -3.32 4.00
CA ASP A 129 29.80 -2.76 4.87
C ASP A 129 30.70 -1.71 4.19
N SER A 130 30.77 -1.73 2.87
CA SER A 130 31.65 -0.87 2.08
C SER A 130 30.93 0.37 1.54
N VAL A 131 29.61 0.49 1.76
CA VAL A 131 28.83 1.66 1.32
C VAL A 131 28.92 2.78 2.36
N CYS A 132 29.45 3.93 1.96
CA CYS A 132 29.45 5.14 2.76
C CYS A 132 28.06 5.81 2.72
N LEU A 133 27.29 5.68 3.80
CA LEU A 133 25.97 6.27 3.94
C LEU A 133 26.00 7.53 4.82
N ASN A 134 25.11 8.48 4.54
CA ASN A 134 24.78 9.59 5.43
C ASN A 134 23.71 9.17 6.46
N THR A 135 23.57 9.94 7.54
CA THR A 135 22.63 9.67 8.66
C THR A 135 21.16 9.65 8.26
N SER A 136 20.81 10.13 7.07
CA SER A 136 19.45 10.13 6.54
C SER A 136 19.25 9.14 5.38
N ASP A 137 20.32 8.49 4.92
CA ASP A 137 20.21 7.51 3.84
C ASP A 137 19.46 6.27 4.32
N SER A 138 18.69 5.68 3.41
CA SER A 138 17.95 4.45 3.64
C SER A 138 18.58 3.30 2.86
N ILE A 139 18.45 2.07 3.36
CA ILE A 139 18.95 0.87 2.69
C ILE A 139 17.85 -0.15 2.47
N CYS A 140 18.00 -0.95 1.41
CA CYS A 140 17.08 -2.03 1.13
C CYS A 140 17.79 -3.29 0.64
N TRP A 141 17.34 -4.42 1.17
CA TRP A 141 17.56 -5.75 0.62
C TRP A 141 16.31 -6.22 -0.10
N ASN A 142 16.35 -6.49 -1.40
CA ASN A 142 15.22 -7.05 -2.13
C ASN A 142 15.56 -8.40 -2.77
N TYR A 143 14.65 -9.36 -2.64
CA TYR A 143 14.82 -10.70 -3.21
C TYR A 143 14.10 -10.84 -4.56
N ILE A 144 14.86 -10.80 -5.67
CA ILE A 144 14.29 -10.77 -7.03
C ILE A 144 15.09 -11.62 -8.03
N SER A 145 14.42 -12.03 -9.11
CA SER A 145 14.96 -12.85 -10.22
C SER A 145 15.91 -12.08 -11.16
N ASP A 146 16.99 -12.76 -11.57
CA ASP A 146 18.08 -12.18 -12.38
C ASP A 146 17.96 -12.35 -13.90
N TYR A 147 16.88 -12.99 -14.37
CA TYR A 147 16.74 -13.46 -15.75
C TYR A 147 16.89 -12.41 -16.88
N GLU A 148 16.96 -11.10 -16.59
CA GLU A 148 17.37 -10.06 -17.57
C GLU A 148 18.46 -9.09 -17.07
N LEU A 149 19.15 -9.38 -15.95
CA LEU A 149 20.05 -8.43 -15.26
C LEU A 149 21.46 -8.25 -15.86
N PHE A 150 21.71 -8.72 -17.09
CA PHE A 150 22.98 -8.43 -17.78
C PHE A 150 22.96 -7.11 -18.58
N VAL A 151 21.84 -6.38 -18.63
CA VAL A 151 21.71 -5.14 -19.44
C VAL A 151 21.28 -3.90 -18.63
N SER A 152 20.70 -4.07 -17.43
CA SER A 152 20.30 -2.96 -16.53
C SER A 152 20.25 -3.41 -15.07
N ALA A 153 20.42 -2.46 -14.12
CA ALA A 153 20.28 -2.69 -12.68
C ALA A 153 18.91 -3.33 -12.34
N PRO A 154 18.78 -4.09 -11.23
CA PRO A 154 17.50 -4.67 -10.82
C PRO A 154 16.46 -3.56 -10.57
N GLN A 155 15.17 -3.90 -10.44
CA GLN A 155 14.18 -2.87 -10.12
C GLN A 155 14.38 -2.40 -8.68
N SER A 156 14.41 -1.07 -8.51
CA SER A 156 14.53 -0.44 -7.20
C SER A 156 13.28 -0.72 -6.37
N PRO A 157 13.41 -0.88 -5.04
CA PRO A 157 12.26 -0.90 -4.15
C PRO A 157 11.50 0.45 -4.16
N SER A 158 10.31 0.49 -3.55
CA SER A 158 9.54 1.73 -3.33
C SER A 158 10.36 2.77 -2.54
N THR A 159 9.89 4.02 -2.47
CA THR A 159 10.59 5.07 -1.70
C THR A 159 10.73 4.68 -0.22
N PRO A 160 11.79 5.10 0.48
CA PRO A 160 11.97 4.79 1.89
C PRO A 160 10.85 5.26 2.81
N GLU A 161 10.03 6.22 2.37
CA GLU A 161 8.88 6.75 3.10
C GLU A 161 7.63 5.84 3.02
N SER A 162 7.56 4.95 2.03
CA SER A 162 6.46 4.00 1.85
C SER A 162 7.03 2.60 1.58
N PRO A 163 7.51 1.90 2.64
CA PRO A 163 8.28 0.67 2.52
C PRO A 163 7.45 -0.57 2.15
N GLU A 164 6.23 -0.41 1.64
CA GLU A 164 5.33 -1.51 1.23
C GLU A 164 5.56 -1.82 -0.27
N PRO A 165 6.43 -2.80 -0.60
CA PRO A 165 6.91 -2.96 -1.97
C PRO A 165 5.89 -3.65 -2.88
N ILE A 166 4.99 -4.44 -2.29
CA ILE A 166 4.00 -5.26 -2.98
C ILE A 166 2.68 -5.17 -2.24
N ILE A 167 1.62 -4.77 -2.93
CA ILE A 167 0.26 -4.83 -2.40
C ILE A 167 -0.63 -5.58 -3.36
N CYS A 168 -1.13 -6.72 -2.90
CA CYS A 168 -1.97 -7.59 -3.68
C CYS A 168 -3.20 -8.03 -2.88
N TYR A 169 -4.14 -8.68 -3.56
CA TYR A 169 -5.29 -9.31 -2.91
C TYR A 169 -4.82 -10.24 -1.77
N LEU A 170 -5.38 -10.05 -0.56
CA LEU A 170 -5.00 -10.73 0.68
C LEU A 170 -3.51 -10.58 1.08
N GLY A 171 -2.84 -9.53 0.61
CA GLY A 171 -1.57 -8.97 1.12
C GLY A 171 -0.31 -9.80 1.00
N THR A 172 -0.41 -11.11 0.81
CA THR A 172 0.75 -12.01 0.76
C THR A 172 0.69 -12.95 -0.43
N SER A 173 1.85 -13.47 -0.83
CA SER A 173 1.95 -14.58 -1.78
C SER A 173 1.19 -15.84 -1.34
N THR A 174 0.97 -16.03 -0.03
CA THR A 174 0.27 -17.18 0.54
C THR A 174 -1.24 -16.97 0.75
N ASN A 175 -1.78 -15.82 0.33
CA ASN A 175 -3.19 -15.43 0.52
C ASN A 175 -3.66 -15.43 1.99
N ASN A 176 -2.76 -15.10 2.92
CA ASN A 176 -3.12 -14.84 4.31
C ASN A 176 -2.83 -13.38 4.64
N ARG A 177 -3.79 -12.64 5.19
CA ARG A 177 -3.56 -11.27 5.67
C ARG A 177 -3.98 -11.12 7.12
N VAL A 178 -3.03 -10.71 7.94
CA VAL A 178 -3.22 -10.27 9.32
C VAL A 178 -2.98 -8.77 9.32
N TYR A 179 -3.92 -8.01 9.87
CA TYR A 179 -3.83 -6.56 9.91
C TYR A 179 -3.54 -6.04 11.32
N ASP A 180 -2.96 -4.84 11.34
CA ASP A 180 -2.83 -4.03 12.54
C ASP A 180 -4.19 -3.51 13.02
N GLN A 181 -4.18 -2.92 14.22
CA GLN A 181 -5.36 -2.39 14.87
C GLN A 181 -5.98 -1.24 14.07
N TYR A 182 -7.30 -1.31 13.82
CA TYR A 182 -8.10 -0.15 13.41
C TYR A 182 -8.47 0.67 14.66
N THR A 183 -8.69 1.97 14.50
CA THR A 183 -8.91 2.85 15.65
C THR A 183 -10.40 2.95 16.02
N GLY A 184 -11.28 3.07 15.03
CA GLY A 184 -12.74 3.16 15.23
C GLY A 184 -13.57 2.50 14.14
N ASN A 185 -14.89 2.44 14.37
CA ASN A 185 -15.87 1.77 13.49
C ASN A 185 -16.98 2.70 13.00
N ASP A 186 -16.80 4.02 13.10
CA ASP A 186 -17.69 5.02 12.53
C ASP A 186 -17.41 5.21 11.04
N VAL A 187 -18.46 5.47 10.26
CA VAL A 187 -18.30 5.82 8.84
C VAL A 187 -17.83 7.27 8.76
N LEU A 188 -16.55 7.47 8.44
CA LEU A 188 -16.00 8.81 8.19
C LEU A 188 -16.44 9.31 6.81
N HIS A 189 -16.35 8.42 5.81
CA HIS A 189 -16.65 8.74 4.42
C HIS A 189 -17.34 7.56 3.73
N ALA A 190 -18.35 7.88 2.92
CA ALA A 190 -18.94 6.97 1.94
C ALA A 190 -18.82 7.65 0.57
N VAL A 191 -17.83 7.25 -0.23
CA VAL A 191 -17.51 7.87 -1.51
C VAL A 191 -18.29 7.17 -2.63
N PRO A 192 -19.30 7.82 -3.23
CA PRO A 192 -20.04 7.24 -4.33
C PRO A 192 -19.21 7.31 -5.60
N THR A 193 -18.88 6.15 -6.16
CA THR A 193 -18.23 6.07 -7.48
C THR A 193 -19.23 6.32 -8.62
N GLY A 194 -20.54 6.21 -8.34
CA GLY A 194 -21.58 6.18 -9.36
C GLY A 194 -21.57 4.87 -10.19
N ALA A 195 -20.69 3.93 -9.84
CA ALA A 195 -20.76 2.56 -10.32
C ALA A 195 -21.91 1.82 -9.65
N GLY A 196 -22.31 0.70 -10.24
CA GLY A 196 -23.11 -0.29 -9.52
C GLY A 196 -22.19 -1.15 -8.66
N SER A 197 -22.12 -2.43 -8.99
CA SER A 197 -21.32 -3.42 -8.25
C SER A 197 -19.83 -3.07 -8.18
N ILE A 198 -19.26 -3.08 -6.97
CA ILE A 198 -17.80 -3.02 -6.72
C ILE A 198 -17.35 -4.38 -6.19
N MET A 199 -16.85 -5.20 -7.12
CA MET A 199 -16.34 -6.55 -6.83
C MET A 199 -14.86 -6.53 -6.42
N SER A 200 -14.11 -5.52 -6.88
CA SER A 200 -12.72 -5.34 -6.52
C SER A 200 -12.58 -5.14 -5.02
N SER A 201 -11.61 -5.81 -4.41
CA SER A 201 -11.17 -5.44 -3.06
C SER A 201 -10.30 -4.19 -3.14
N PRO A 202 -10.38 -3.28 -2.16
CA PRO A 202 -9.48 -2.14 -2.09
C PRO A 202 -8.03 -2.60 -1.87
N ILE A 203 -7.09 -1.85 -2.44
CA ILE A 203 -5.69 -1.85 -2.03
C ILE A 203 -5.35 -0.45 -1.53
N ALA A 204 -4.43 -0.33 -0.58
CA ALA A 204 -4.06 0.96 0.00
C ALA A 204 -2.54 1.02 0.22
N PHE A 205 -1.93 2.17 -0.07
CA PHE A 205 -0.50 2.47 0.03
C PHE A 205 -0.31 3.97 0.23
N GLY A 206 0.77 4.40 0.88
CA GLY A 206 0.94 5.82 1.21
C GLY A 206 -0.29 6.38 1.95
N ASP A 207 -0.92 7.41 1.40
CA ASP A 207 -2.21 7.99 1.82
C ASP A 207 -3.37 7.62 0.88
N LYS A 208 -3.14 6.70 -0.07
CA LYS A 208 -4.00 6.38 -1.19
C LYS A 208 -4.72 5.05 -1.00
N VAL A 209 -5.93 4.97 -1.54
CA VAL A 209 -6.76 3.77 -1.63
C VAL A 209 -7.23 3.63 -3.07
N VAL A 210 -6.93 2.51 -3.71
CA VAL A 210 -7.30 2.23 -5.10
C VAL A 210 -8.39 1.15 -5.16
N VAL A 211 -9.45 1.44 -5.90
CA VAL A 211 -10.60 0.56 -6.11
C VAL A 211 -11.01 0.59 -7.57
N SER A 212 -11.08 -0.58 -8.19
CA SER A 212 -11.63 -0.73 -9.54
C SER A 212 -13.12 -1.02 -9.53
N THR A 213 -13.85 -0.45 -10.47
CA THR A 213 -15.30 -0.67 -10.64
C THR A 213 -15.59 -1.35 -11.98
N CYS A 214 -16.71 -2.07 -12.05
CA CYS A 214 -17.05 -2.85 -13.24
C CYS A 214 -17.40 -2.00 -14.47
N ASN A 215 -17.81 -0.73 -14.29
CA ASN A 215 -18.31 0.09 -15.40
C ASN A 215 -18.09 1.62 -15.27
N LYS A 216 -17.42 2.10 -14.21
CA LYS A 216 -17.09 3.52 -14.02
C LYS A 216 -15.60 3.77 -13.81
N GLY A 217 -14.76 2.82 -14.22
CA GLY A 217 -13.33 2.97 -14.18
C GLY A 217 -12.71 2.64 -12.81
N THR A 218 -11.48 3.09 -12.62
CA THR A 218 -10.70 2.88 -11.39
C THR A 218 -10.49 4.21 -10.68
N TYR A 219 -10.71 4.19 -9.37
CA TYR A 219 -10.64 5.35 -8.49
C TYR A 219 -9.44 5.22 -7.57
N CYS A 220 -8.77 6.34 -7.34
CA CYS A 220 -7.84 6.50 -6.24
C CYS A 220 -8.36 7.61 -5.33
N ILE A 221 -8.60 7.28 -4.07
CA ILE A 221 -9.03 8.22 -3.05
C ILE A 221 -7.97 8.35 -1.97
N ASN A 222 -7.96 9.45 -1.23
CA ASN A 222 -7.23 9.51 0.04
C ASN A 222 -8.11 8.98 1.20
N LEU A 223 -7.52 8.83 2.39
CA LEU A 223 -8.24 8.41 3.60
C LEU A 223 -9.30 9.42 4.06
N SER A 224 -9.23 10.68 3.60
CA SER A 224 -10.28 11.71 3.80
C SER A 224 -11.45 11.58 2.82
N GLY A 225 -11.47 10.55 1.96
CA GLY A 225 -12.52 10.31 0.98
C GLY A 225 -12.46 11.19 -0.27
N GLU A 226 -11.41 12.00 -0.45
CA GLU A 226 -11.24 12.84 -1.64
C GLU A 226 -10.66 12.00 -2.78
N VAL A 227 -11.21 12.17 -3.98
CA VAL A 227 -10.68 11.53 -5.19
C VAL A 227 -9.38 12.23 -5.60
N ILE A 228 -8.27 11.52 -5.53
CA ILE A 228 -6.95 11.98 -5.99
C ILE A 228 -6.90 11.93 -7.52
N TRP A 229 -7.28 10.78 -8.09
CA TRP A 229 -7.38 10.60 -9.53
C TRP A 229 -8.44 9.55 -9.87
N HIS A 230 -8.90 9.60 -11.12
CA HIS A 230 -9.78 8.60 -11.70
C HIS A 230 -9.33 8.31 -13.14
N ASN A 231 -9.53 7.08 -13.60
CA ASN A 231 -9.37 6.73 -15.01
C ASN A 231 -10.51 5.82 -15.46
N TRP A 232 -10.63 5.59 -16.77
CA TRP A 232 -11.74 4.84 -17.37
C TRP A 232 -11.45 3.34 -17.52
N ILE A 233 -10.51 2.79 -16.75
CA ILE A 233 -10.16 1.38 -16.79
C ILE A 233 -11.14 0.61 -15.91
N ASN A 234 -12.10 -0.05 -16.56
CA ASN A 234 -13.09 -0.89 -15.88
C ASN A 234 -12.45 -2.21 -15.49
N SER A 235 -12.62 -2.62 -14.23
CA SER A 235 -12.11 -3.88 -13.72
C SER A 235 -12.99 -4.40 -12.59
N THR A 236 -13.14 -5.73 -12.54
CA THR A 236 -13.72 -6.45 -11.41
C THR A 236 -12.65 -7.15 -10.56
N SER A 237 -11.42 -7.21 -11.07
CA SER A 237 -10.25 -7.76 -10.41
C SER A 237 -9.62 -6.74 -9.48
N THR A 238 -9.17 -7.21 -8.32
CA THR A 238 -8.37 -6.39 -7.40
C THR A 238 -7.04 -6.00 -8.07
N PRO A 239 -6.68 -4.70 -8.13
CA PRO A 239 -5.39 -4.26 -8.65
C PRO A 239 -4.21 -4.81 -7.85
N LEU A 240 -3.05 -4.87 -8.49
CA LEU A 240 -1.77 -5.21 -7.87
C LEU A 240 -0.87 -3.97 -7.90
N LEU A 241 -0.32 -3.58 -6.76
CA LEU A 241 0.76 -2.60 -6.67
C LEU A 241 2.11 -3.32 -6.57
N TYR A 242 3.04 -2.88 -7.40
CA TYR A 242 4.49 -3.04 -7.22
C TYR A 242 5.09 -1.64 -7.46
N ASP A 243 5.90 -1.42 -8.50
CA ASP A 243 6.31 -0.07 -8.94
C ASP A 243 5.16 0.71 -9.59
N TYR A 244 4.31 -0.02 -10.31
CA TYR A 244 3.11 0.49 -10.98
C TYR A 244 1.89 -0.24 -10.47
N LEU A 245 0.72 0.33 -10.74
CA LEU A 245 -0.55 -0.37 -10.60
C LEU A 245 -0.78 -1.24 -11.83
N TYR A 246 -0.98 -2.53 -11.59
CA TYR A 246 -1.37 -3.51 -12.61
C TYR A 246 -2.86 -3.81 -12.47
N ILE A 247 -3.62 -3.41 -13.48
CA ILE A 247 -5.08 -3.53 -13.50
C ILE A 247 -5.47 -4.47 -14.64
N GLY A 248 -5.97 -5.65 -14.28
CA GLY A 248 -6.60 -6.56 -15.23
C GLY A 248 -8.03 -6.10 -15.53
N ALA A 249 -8.28 -5.64 -16.74
CA ALA A 249 -9.52 -4.95 -17.09
C ALA A 249 -10.58 -5.85 -17.75
N THR A 250 -11.81 -5.34 -17.80
CA THR A 250 -12.98 -6.05 -18.37
C THR A 250 -12.88 -6.28 -19.88
N ASP A 251 -12.03 -5.54 -20.57
CA ASP A 251 -11.72 -5.68 -22.00
C ASP A 251 -10.67 -6.76 -22.31
N GLY A 252 -10.15 -7.45 -21.28
CA GLY A 252 -9.13 -8.49 -21.43
C GLY A 252 -7.69 -7.95 -21.52
N VAL A 253 -7.49 -6.66 -21.28
CA VAL A 253 -6.19 -5.97 -21.28
C VAL A 253 -5.65 -5.87 -19.86
N MET A 254 -4.35 -6.11 -19.71
CA MET A 254 -3.61 -5.71 -18.50
C MET A 254 -3.07 -4.29 -18.72
N TYR A 255 -3.41 -3.37 -17.83
CA TYR A 255 -2.93 -2.00 -17.82
C TYR A 255 -1.87 -1.81 -16.74
N MET A 256 -0.79 -1.11 -17.08
CA MET A 256 0.21 -0.61 -16.16
C MET A 256 -0.01 0.90 -16.00
N VAL A 257 -0.27 1.32 -14.78
CA VAL A 257 -0.77 2.65 -14.44
C VAL A 257 0.15 3.29 -13.39
N ASP A 258 0.43 4.57 -13.57
CA ASP A 258 1.16 5.37 -12.59
C ASP A 258 0.30 5.52 -11.31
N PRO A 259 0.79 5.06 -10.14
CA PRO A 259 0.02 5.11 -8.89
C PRO A 259 -0.26 6.52 -8.39
N GLU A 260 0.54 7.52 -8.79
CA GLU A 260 0.44 8.89 -8.29
C GLU A 260 -0.62 9.71 -9.02
N ASN A 261 -0.78 9.49 -10.33
CA ASN A 261 -1.67 10.31 -11.17
C ASN A 261 -2.70 9.50 -11.98
N GLY A 262 -2.64 8.17 -11.96
CA GLY A 262 -3.61 7.30 -12.64
C GLY A 262 -3.44 7.21 -14.15
N SER A 263 -2.37 7.77 -14.72
CA SER A 263 -2.10 7.72 -16.16
C SER A 263 -1.64 6.34 -16.61
N ILE A 264 -2.06 5.94 -17.82
CA ILE A 264 -1.67 4.66 -18.41
C ILE A 264 -0.24 4.79 -18.94
N VAL A 265 0.66 3.99 -18.40
CA VAL A 265 2.06 3.90 -18.84
C VAL A 265 2.19 2.91 -19.99
N LYS A 266 1.51 1.75 -19.88
CA LYS A 266 1.53 0.70 -20.90
C LYS A 266 0.27 -0.16 -20.81
N SER A 267 -0.09 -0.82 -21.89
CA SER A 267 -1.17 -1.82 -21.91
C SER A 267 -0.78 -3.02 -22.77
N VAL A 268 -1.25 -4.22 -22.38
CA VAL A 268 -1.03 -5.47 -23.12
C VAL A 268 -2.33 -6.27 -23.14
N LEU A 269 -2.80 -6.60 -24.35
CA LEU A 269 -3.95 -7.48 -24.52
C LEU A 269 -3.57 -8.92 -24.12
N LEU A 270 -4.19 -9.46 -23.07
CA LEU A 270 -3.92 -10.82 -22.60
C LEU A 270 -4.96 -11.84 -23.06
N THR A 271 -6.20 -11.42 -23.30
CA THR A 271 -7.25 -12.30 -23.80
C THR A 271 -8.25 -11.54 -24.65
N THR A 272 -8.58 -12.07 -25.83
CA THR A 272 -9.71 -11.61 -26.66
C THR A 272 -11.03 -12.25 -26.23
N HIS A 273 -10.97 -13.25 -25.35
CA HIS A 273 -12.11 -13.96 -24.79
C HIS A 273 -12.58 -13.31 -23.49
N GLY A 274 -12.43 -12.00 -23.33
CA GLY A 274 -12.70 -11.26 -22.09
C GLY A 274 -14.16 -11.27 -21.65
N GLY A 275 -15.13 -11.58 -22.52
CA GLY A 275 -16.54 -11.60 -22.13
C GLY A 275 -16.98 -10.31 -21.40
N PRO A 276 -17.99 -10.37 -20.51
CA PRO A 276 -18.51 -9.17 -19.85
C PRO A 276 -17.59 -8.58 -18.77
N VAL A 277 -16.64 -9.35 -18.20
CA VAL A 277 -15.84 -8.89 -17.04
C VAL A 277 -14.33 -9.13 -17.16
N GLY A 278 -13.84 -9.59 -18.31
CA GLY A 278 -12.42 -9.64 -18.70
C GLY A 278 -11.52 -10.46 -17.79
N ILE A 279 -10.42 -9.84 -17.38
CA ILE A 279 -9.52 -10.39 -16.36
C ILE A 279 -10.19 -10.21 -15.01
N VAL A 280 -10.74 -11.29 -14.48
CA VAL A 280 -11.60 -11.29 -13.28
C VAL A 280 -10.87 -11.76 -12.01
N SER A 281 -9.74 -12.45 -12.16
CA SER A 281 -8.99 -13.01 -11.03
C SER A 281 -7.85 -12.08 -10.65
N PRO A 282 -7.66 -11.73 -9.37
CA PRO A 282 -6.58 -10.86 -8.93
C PRO A 282 -5.20 -11.40 -9.34
N PRO A 283 -4.37 -10.62 -10.05
CA PRO A 283 -3.00 -11.01 -10.34
C PRO A 283 -2.18 -11.10 -9.05
N LYS A 284 -1.12 -11.90 -9.09
CA LYS A 284 -0.18 -12.05 -7.97
C LYS A 284 1.24 -11.80 -8.43
N ILE A 285 2.03 -11.05 -7.67
CA ILE A 285 3.47 -10.97 -7.87
C ILE A 285 4.20 -11.79 -6.81
N CYS A 286 5.23 -12.51 -7.24
CA CYS A 286 6.17 -13.17 -6.34
C CYS A 286 7.50 -13.38 -7.07
N ASP A 287 8.60 -13.08 -6.40
CA ASP A 287 9.98 -13.17 -6.90
C ASP A 287 10.16 -12.44 -8.26
N GLY A 288 9.59 -11.24 -8.40
CA GLY A 288 9.64 -10.44 -9.62
C GLY A 288 8.84 -10.99 -10.81
N ARG A 289 7.87 -11.88 -10.57
CA ARG A 289 7.00 -12.45 -11.61
C ARG A 289 5.54 -12.21 -11.30
N ILE A 290 4.81 -11.65 -12.27
CA ILE A 290 3.37 -11.42 -12.19
C ILE A 290 2.63 -12.59 -12.83
N TYR A 291 1.79 -13.25 -12.05
CA TYR A 291 0.93 -14.37 -12.44
C TYR A 291 -0.50 -13.87 -12.63
N VAL A 292 -1.03 -14.03 -13.85
CA VAL A 292 -2.34 -13.53 -14.25
C VAL A 292 -3.22 -14.71 -14.69
N PRO A 293 -4.20 -15.13 -13.88
CA PRO A 293 -5.18 -16.11 -14.30
C PRO A 293 -6.16 -15.51 -15.30
N LEU A 294 -6.42 -16.24 -16.39
CA LEU A 294 -7.29 -15.82 -17.48
C LEU A 294 -8.45 -16.80 -17.62
N PHE A 295 -9.65 -16.32 -17.32
CA PHE A 295 -10.88 -17.05 -17.60
C PHE A 295 -11.18 -17.02 -19.11
N ASN A 296 -11.79 -18.07 -19.63
CA ASN A 296 -12.15 -18.19 -21.04
C ASN A 296 -13.68 -18.06 -21.22
N TYR A 297 -14.17 -16.86 -21.51
CA TYR A 297 -15.61 -16.64 -21.74
C TYR A 297 -16.13 -17.20 -23.06
N SER A 298 -15.26 -17.58 -23.99
CA SER A 298 -15.66 -18.27 -25.22
C SER A 298 -15.90 -19.77 -25.00
N GLY A 299 -15.62 -20.28 -23.80
CA GLY A 299 -15.93 -21.63 -23.36
C GLY A 299 -14.72 -22.58 -23.37
N GLY A 300 -14.82 -23.61 -22.54
CA GLY A 300 -13.75 -24.56 -22.26
C GLY A 300 -12.89 -24.13 -21.08
N TYR A 301 -11.59 -24.45 -21.15
CA TYR A 301 -10.62 -24.17 -20.09
C TYR A 301 -9.96 -22.81 -20.26
N GLY A 302 -9.58 -22.22 -19.13
CA GLY A 302 -8.80 -21.00 -19.05
C GLY A 302 -7.30 -21.25 -19.07
N GLU A 303 -6.56 -20.19 -18.77
CA GLU A 303 -5.11 -20.14 -18.90
C GLU A 303 -4.52 -19.36 -17.72
N ILE A 304 -3.20 -19.42 -17.57
CA ILE A 304 -2.45 -18.53 -16.70
C ILE A 304 -1.23 -18.03 -17.47
N VAL A 305 -0.96 -16.73 -17.31
CA VAL A 305 0.19 -16.06 -17.91
C VAL A 305 1.13 -15.64 -16.81
N CYS A 306 2.43 -15.89 -17.01
CA CYS A 306 3.48 -15.31 -16.19
C CYS A 306 4.18 -14.22 -16.97
N MET A 307 4.36 -13.08 -16.34
CA MET A 307 4.91 -11.88 -16.94
C MET A 307 5.98 -11.29 -16.04
N GLN A 308 6.87 -10.49 -16.63
CA GLN A 308 7.72 -9.57 -15.90
C GLN A 308 6.92 -8.31 -15.52
N PRO A 309 7.39 -7.49 -14.55
CA PRO A 309 6.76 -6.22 -14.20
C PRO A 309 6.70 -5.23 -15.37
N ASN A 310 7.63 -5.29 -16.32
CA ASN A 310 7.54 -4.50 -17.56
C ASN A 310 6.43 -4.99 -18.54
N MET A 311 5.60 -5.97 -18.13
CA MET A 311 4.57 -6.65 -18.89
C MET A 311 5.06 -7.43 -20.13
N SER A 312 6.32 -7.87 -20.17
CA SER A 312 6.76 -8.89 -21.12
C SER A 312 6.28 -10.27 -20.65
N THR A 313 5.77 -11.08 -21.57
CA THR A 313 5.34 -12.45 -21.25
C THR A 313 6.55 -13.36 -21.13
N ILE A 314 6.68 -14.05 -20.00
CA ILE A 314 7.68 -15.10 -19.80
C ILE A 314 7.15 -16.42 -20.36
N TRP A 315 5.96 -16.83 -19.91
CA TRP A 315 5.28 -18.03 -20.40
C TRP A 315 3.76 -17.89 -20.27
N ARG A 316 3.06 -18.74 -21.02
CA ARG A 316 1.61 -18.90 -20.98
C ARG A 316 1.27 -20.37 -21.06
N VAL A 317 0.40 -20.85 -20.18
CA VAL A 317 -0.02 -22.26 -20.16
C VAL A 317 -1.52 -22.40 -20.06
N LYS A 318 -2.05 -23.39 -20.77
CA LYS A 318 -3.45 -23.79 -20.66
C LYS A 318 -3.65 -24.62 -19.42
N LEU A 319 -4.68 -24.30 -18.65
CA LEU A 319 -5.02 -24.98 -17.41
C LEU A 319 -5.92 -26.19 -17.69
N PRO A 320 -5.96 -27.19 -16.78
CA PRO A 320 -6.87 -28.33 -16.90
C PRO A 320 -8.34 -27.96 -16.65
N SER A 321 -8.61 -26.71 -16.26
CA SER A 321 -9.93 -26.16 -15.90
C SER A 321 -9.83 -24.62 -15.92
N SER A 322 -10.91 -23.88 -15.66
CA SER A 322 -10.90 -22.40 -15.74
C SER A 322 -10.71 -21.73 -14.36
N PRO A 323 -9.83 -20.73 -14.24
CA PRO A 323 -9.70 -19.92 -13.03
C PRO A 323 -10.73 -18.80 -13.01
N TYR A 324 -11.36 -18.56 -11.86
CA TYR A 324 -12.36 -17.50 -11.71
C TYR A 324 -12.41 -17.03 -10.25
N PHE A 325 -12.21 -15.73 -10.02
CA PHE A 325 -12.02 -15.06 -8.72
C PHE A 325 -10.83 -15.54 -7.85
N SER A 326 -10.30 -16.74 -8.07
CA SER A 326 -9.12 -17.25 -7.37
C SER A 326 -7.86 -16.47 -7.76
N SER A 327 -7.21 -15.85 -6.78
CA SER A 327 -5.86 -15.31 -6.93
C SER A 327 -4.83 -16.44 -6.81
N PRO A 328 -3.72 -16.43 -7.58
CA PRO A 328 -2.64 -17.38 -7.40
C PRO A 328 -2.04 -17.30 -5.99
N CYS A 329 -1.77 -18.46 -5.39
CA CYS A 329 -0.90 -18.56 -4.22
C CYS A 329 0.48 -19.03 -4.68
N VAL A 330 1.55 -18.35 -4.28
CA VAL A 330 2.92 -18.75 -4.57
C VAL A 330 3.63 -19.09 -3.27
N TYR A 331 4.13 -20.32 -3.15
CA TYR A 331 4.85 -20.77 -1.98
C TYR A 331 5.87 -21.83 -2.37
N ASP A 332 7.11 -21.67 -1.90
CA ASP A 332 8.21 -22.62 -2.13
C ASP A 332 8.38 -23.02 -3.62
N GLY A 333 8.46 -22.01 -4.48
CA GLY A 333 8.66 -22.20 -5.92
C GLY A 333 7.46 -22.78 -6.68
N LYS A 334 6.31 -22.94 -6.03
CA LYS A 334 5.11 -23.55 -6.59
C LYS A 334 3.97 -22.54 -6.61
N ILE A 335 3.10 -22.68 -7.60
CA ILE A 335 1.92 -21.85 -7.81
C ILE A 335 0.70 -22.74 -7.60
N TYR A 336 -0.22 -22.32 -6.73
CA TYR A 336 -1.48 -22.99 -6.45
C TYR A 336 -2.65 -22.12 -6.85
N LEU A 337 -3.65 -22.71 -7.51
CA LEU A 337 -4.78 -21.97 -8.05
C LEU A 337 -6.06 -22.80 -8.01
N GLY A 338 -7.15 -22.21 -7.52
CA GLY A 338 -8.49 -22.78 -7.53
C GLY A 338 -9.14 -22.66 -8.91
N LEU A 339 -9.75 -23.74 -9.38
CA LEU A 339 -10.38 -23.85 -10.69
C LEU A 339 -11.85 -24.28 -10.59
N ILE A 340 -12.68 -23.66 -11.44
CA ILE A 340 -14.14 -23.72 -11.34
C ILE A 340 -14.85 -24.60 -12.37
N GLY A 341 -14.12 -25.22 -13.28
CA GLY A 341 -14.64 -26.11 -14.33
C GLY A 341 -14.42 -25.59 -15.75
N ALA A 342 -14.73 -26.40 -16.75
CA ALA A 342 -14.87 -25.99 -18.14
C ALA A 342 -16.14 -25.15 -18.29
N TYR A 343 -16.02 -23.92 -18.79
CA TYR A 343 -17.16 -23.03 -18.98
C TYR A 343 -17.93 -23.39 -20.25
N ASP A 344 -19.24 -23.55 -20.15
CA ASP A 344 -20.14 -23.58 -21.30
C ASP A 344 -20.93 -22.27 -21.35
N TYR A 345 -20.51 -21.39 -22.26
CA TYR A 345 -21.11 -20.06 -22.43
C TYR A 345 -22.55 -20.11 -22.93
N ARG A 346 -23.01 -21.22 -23.52
CA ARG A 346 -24.37 -21.36 -24.07
C ARG A 346 -25.42 -21.47 -22.97
N ASN A 347 -25.02 -22.05 -21.83
CA ASN A 347 -25.90 -22.34 -20.70
C ASN A 347 -25.41 -21.69 -19.39
N MET A 348 -24.35 -20.88 -19.44
CA MET A 348 -23.70 -20.26 -18.29
C MET A 348 -23.35 -21.28 -17.18
N SER A 349 -22.88 -22.45 -17.59
CA SER A 349 -22.63 -23.58 -16.69
C SER A 349 -21.16 -23.98 -16.67
N TYR A 350 -20.78 -24.77 -15.66
CA TYR A 350 -19.42 -25.27 -15.50
C TYR A 350 -19.44 -26.78 -15.40
N SER A 351 -18.58 -27.46 -16.16
CA SER A 351 -18.40 -28.90 -16.11
C SER A 351 -17.05 -29.27 -15.53
N GLU A 352 -16.93 -30.50 -15.01
CA GLU A 352 -15.66 -31.03 -14.52
C GLU A 352 -14.53 -30.95 -15.58
N PRO A 353 -13.26 -30.84 -15.14
CA PRO A 353 -12.79 -31.02 -13.77
C PRO A 353 -12.83 -29.73 -12.93
N TYR A 354 -13.21 -29.87 -11.66
CA TYR A 354 -13.09 -28.82 -10.62
C TYR A 354 -11.95 -29.18 -9.67
N GLY A 355 -11.31 -28.18 -9.06
CA GLY A 355 -10.28 -28.48 -8.06
C GLY A 355 -9.20 -27.43 -7.93
N VAL A 356 -8.05 -27.86 -7.41
CA VAL A 356 -6.85 -27.04 -7.27
C VAL A 356 -5.73 -27.60 -8.14
N VAL A 357 -5.06 -26.73 -8.89
CA VAL A 357 -3.86 -27.08 -9.65
C VAL A 357 -2.61 -26.63 -8.90
N CYS A 358 -1.52 -27.40 -9.03
CA CYS A 358 -0.17 -26.97 -8.67
C CYS A 358 0.71 -26.92 -9.91
N LEU A 359 1.36 -25.78 -10.10
CA LEU A 359 2.33 -25.54 -11.17
C LEU A 359 3.71 -25.23 -10.57
N ASP A 360 4.77 -25.53 -11.31
CA ASP A 360 6.08 -24.95 -11.07
C ASP A 360 6.13 -23.48 -11.52
N LYS A 361 7.14 -22.75 -11.07
CA LYS A 361 7.51 -21.40 -11.56
C LYS A 361 7.64 -21.28 -13.08
N ASN A 362 7.89 -22.37 -13.80
CA ASN A 362 7.97 -22.39 -15.27
C ASN A 362 6.63 -22.70 -15.96
N GLY A 363 5.53 -22.82 -15.19
CA GLY A 363 4.19 -23.12 -15.69
C GLY A 363 3.87 -24.61 -15.86
N SER A 364 4.84 -25.51 -15.63
CA SER A 364 4.61 -26.95 -15.75
C SER A 364 3.69 -27.46 -14.65
N MET A 365 2.67 -28.23 -15.02
CA MET A 365 1.75 -28.83 -14.05
C MET A 365 2.41 -29.98 -13.30
N ARG A 366 2.37 -29.93 -11.96
CA ARG A 366 2.84 -30.99 -11.07
C ARG A 366 1.75 -31.96 -10.71
N TRP A 367 0.59 -31.43 -10.29
CA TRP A 367 -0.56 -32.22 -9.92
C TRP A 367 -1.85 -31.40 -10.02
N PHE A 368 -2.98 -32.11 -10.03
CA PHE A 368 -4.33 -31.56 -9.96
C PHE A 368 -5.15 -32.32 -8.92
N PHE A 369 -5.64 -31.62 -7.91
CA PHE A 369 -6.49 -32.18 -6.87
C PHE A 369 -7.97 -31.98 -7.25
N LYS A 370 -8.66 -33.05 -7.62
CA LYS A 370 -10.06 -33.00 -8.05
C LYS A 370 -11.01 -32.83 -6.87
N THR A 371 -11.99 -31.94 -6.99
CA THR A 371 -13.13 -31.77 -6.09
C THR A 371 -14.45 -32.10 -6.79
N ASN A 372 -15.54 -32.19 -6.03
CA ASN A 372 -16.88 -32.44 -6.57
C ASN A 372 -17.66 -31.15 -6.89
N GLY A 373 -16.99 -30.00 -6.85
CA GLY A 373 -17.57 -28.69 -7.12
C GLY A 373 -16.50 -27.63 -7.35
N SER A 374 -16.90 -26.51 -7.93
CA SER A 374 -15.99 -25.41 -8.26
C SER A 374 -15.21 -24.90 -7.05
N VAL A 375 -13.92 -24.61 -7.25
CA VAL A 375 -13.08 -23.91 -6.27
C VAL A 375 -12.86 -22.49 -6.79
N ALA A 376 -13.73 -21.57 -6.36
CA ALA A 376 -13.62 -20.13 -6.69
C ALA A 376 -12.89 -19.33 -5.60
N SER A 377 -12.62 -19.96 -4.44
CA SER A 377 -11.77 -19.39 -3.40
C SER A 377 -10.30 -19.39 -3.83
N SER A 378 -9.53 -18.45 -3.30
CA SER A 378 -8.08 -18.52 -3.41
C SER A 378 -7.54 -19.60 -2.47
N VAL A 379 -6.39 -20.19 -2.82
CA VAL A 379 -5.73 -21.19 -1.96
C VAL A 379 -4.92 -20.47 -0.89
N LEU A 380 -5.13 -20.81 0.37
CA LEU A 380 -4.32 -20.38 1.51
C LEU A 380 -3.21 -21.41 1.75
N VAL A 381 -1.96 -20.99 1.89
CA VAL A 381 -0.84 -21.91 2.23
C VAL A 381 -0.18 -21.52 3.55
N LEU A 382 -0.13 -22.48 4.48
CA LEU A 382 0.64 -22.39 5.73
C LEU A 382 1.35 -23.71 6.02
N ASP A 383 2.63 -23.64 6.37
CA ASP A 383 3.42 -24.78 6.84
C ASP A 383 3.22 -26.05 5.98
N ASN A 384 3.47 -25.91 4.68
CA ASN A 384 3.28 -26.98 3.68
C ASN A 384 1.86 -27.57 3.61
N THR A 385 0.86 -26.80 4.03
CA THR A 385 -0.56 -27.17 4.04
C THR A 385 -1.36 -26.14 3.26
N LEU A 386 -2.18 -26.62 2.33
CA LEU A 386 -3.11 -25.83 1.56
C LEU A 386 -4.48 -25.92 2.20
N TYR A 387 -5.19 -24.81 2.29
CA TYR A 387 -6.59 -24.71 2.71
C TYR A 387 -7.40 -23.98 1.64
N PHE A 388 -8.56 -24.52 1.29
CA PHE A 388 -9.46 -23.88 0.33
C PHE A 388 -10.90 -24.36 0.50
N SER A 389 -11.84 -23.47 0.24
CA SER A 389 -13.28 -23.75 0.30
C SER A 389 -13.82 -24.12 -1.08
N CYS A 390 -14.87 -24.93 -1.12
CA CYS A 390 -15.42 -25.45 -2.36
C CYS A 390 -16.95 -25.34 -2.40
N LYS A 391 -17.50 -25.19 -3.61
CA LYS A 391 -18.94 -25.19 -3.84
C LYS A 391 -19.62 -26.53 -3.55
N ASP A 392 -18.86 -27.60 -3.34
CA ASP A 392 -19.37 -28.89 -2.87
C ASP A 392 -19.72 -28.91 -1.36
N GLY A 393 -19.59 -27.76 -0.68
CA GLY A 393 -19.94 -27.61 0.73
C GLY A 393 -18.83 -28.08 1.67
N LYS A 394 -17.57 -28.05 1.24
CA LYS A 394 -16.44 -28.46 2.08
C LYS A 394 -15.32 -27.42 2.15
N LEU A 395 -14.64 -27.41 3.29
CA LEU A 395 -13.30 -26.86 3.46
C LEU A 395 -12.31 -28.02 3.40
N TYR A 396 -11.34 -27.93 2.49
CA TYR A 396 -10.31 -28.93 2.30
C TYR A 396 -9.01 -28.50 2.96
N SER A 397 -8.26 -29.48 3.48
CA SER A 397 -6.85 -29.34 3.81
C SER A 397 -6.06 -30.41 3.07
N ILE A 398 -5.07 -29.99 2.29
CA ILE A 398 -4.20 -30.88 1.53
C ILE A 398 -2.73 -30.49 1.75
N SER A 399 -1.80 -31.41 1.53
CA SER A 399 -0.36 -31.08 1.53
C SER A 399 0.05 -30.40 0.23
N THR A 400 1.21 -29.73 0.22
CA THR A 400 1.85 -29.19 -0.99
C THR A 400 2.17 -30.25 -2.06
N SER A 401 2.18 -31.54 -1.67
CA SER A 401 2.28 -32.69 -2.59
C SER A 401 0.96 -33.12 -3.22
N GLY A 402 -0.15 -32.44 -2.92
CA GLY A 402 -1.49 -32.76 -3.45
C GLY A 402 -2.24 -33.85 -2.69
N LYS A 403 -1.70 -34.36 -1.56
CA LYS A 403 -2.37 -35.39 -0.76
C LYS A 403 -3.36 -34.78 0.23
N LEU A 404 -4.58 -35.33 0.27
CA LEU A 404 -5.62 -34.95 1.24
C LEU A 404 -5.14 -35.21 2.68
N LYS A 405 -5.26 -34.20 3.55
CA LYS A 405 -5.08 -34.34 5.00
C LYS A 405 -6.43 -34.54 5.67
N TRP A 406 -7.38 -33.64 5.42
CA TRP A 406 -8.76 -33.74 5.90
C TRP A 406 -9.72 -32.92 5.02
N ALA A 407 -11.02 -33.20 5.13
CA ALA A 407 -12.08 -32.39 4.55
C ALA A 407 -13.21 -32.21 5.58
N LYS A 408 -13.63 -30.96 5.80
CA LYS A 408 -14.68 -30.58 6.75
C LYS A 408 -15.93 -30.17 5.98
N ASN A 409 -17.07 -30.77 6.28
CA ASN A 409 -18.35 -30.30 5.77
C ASN A 409 -18.68 -28.94 6.38
N LEU A 410 -19.01 -27.98 5.53
CA LEU A 410 -19.56 -26.68 5.87
C LEU A 410 -21.09 -26.75 5.83
N PRO A 411 -21.81 -25.83 6.50
CA PRO A 411 -23.27 -25.82 6.48
C PRO A 411 -23.87 -25.53 5.08
N SER A 412 -23.09 -24.96 4.17
CA SER A 412 -23.47 -24.67 2.78
C SER A 412 -22.23 -24.63 1.88
N SER A 413 -22.43 -24.38 0.58
CA SER A 413 -21.35 -24.08 -0.36
C SER A 413 -20.54 -22.86 0.08
N SER A 414 -19.30 -22.78 -0.37
CA SER A 414 -18.43 -21.63 -0.07
C SER A 414 -17.52 -21.29 -1.25
N VAL A 415 -17.30 -20.00 -1.41
CA VAL A 415 -16.30 -19.40 -2.31
C VAL A 415 -15.36 -18.44 -1.56
N SER A 416 -15.56 -18.27 -0.26
CA SER A 416 -14.77 -17.38 0.60
C SER A 416 -13.36 -17.95 0.79
N THR A 417 -12.33 -17.12 0.63
CA THR A 417 -10.94 -17.55 0.87
C THR A 417 -10.74 -17.75 2.37
N PRO A 418 -10.22 -18.91 2.83
CA PRO A 418 -9.96 -19.13 4.25
C PRO A 418 -8.89 -18.16 4.80
N LEU A 419 -9.07 -17.74 6.04
CA LEU A 419 -8.11 -16.93 6.81
C LEU A 419 -7.47 -17.79 7.90
N TYR A 420 -6.16 -17.71 8.09
CA TYR A 420 -5.47 -18.29 9.24
C TYR A 420 -5.05 -17.23 10.24
N PHE A 421 -5.38 -17.46 11.51
CA PHE A 421 -4.86 -16.68 12.63
C PHE A 421 -4.77 -17.53 13.91
N ASN A 422 -3.62 -17.49 14.60
CA ASN A 422 -3.38 -18.17 15.88
C ASN A 422 -3.91 -19.62 15.98
N GLY A 423 -3.56 -20.46 15.00
CA GLY A 423 -3.95 -21.87 14.97
C GLY A 423 -5.40 -22.15 14.56
N ARG A 424 -6.14 -21.11 14.14
CA ARG A 424 -7.53 -21.20 13.69
C ARG A 424 -7.65 -20.87 12.21
N ILE A 425 -8.60 -21.53 11.54
CA ILE A 425 -9.04 -21.18 10.20
C ILE A 425 -10.46 -20.62 10.29
N TYR A 426 -10.67 -19.45 9.70
CA TYR A 426 -11.99 -18.82 9.54
C TYR A 426 -12.40 -18.88 8.08
N VAL A 427 -13.63 -19.29 7.80
CA VAL A 427 -14.13 -19.40 6.43
C VAL A 427 -15.61 -19.05 6.34
N GLY A 428 -15.95 -18.18 5.38
CA GLY A 428 -17.33 -17.85 5.06
C GLY A 428 -18.06 -18.99 4.36
N TYR A 429 -19.37 -19.09 4.52
CA TYR A 429 -20.22 -20.00 3.74
C TYR A 429 -21.55 -19.33 3.39
N GLY A 430 -22.22 -19.89 2.39
CA GLY A 430 -23.44 -19.35 1.80
C GLY A 430 -23.23 -18.87 0.38
N GLY A 431 -24.33 -18.55 -0.28
CA GLY A 431 -24.36 -17.90 -1.59
C GLY A 431 -25.51 -16.90 -1.64
N ILE A 432 -25.62 -16.17 -2.75
CA ILE A 432 -26.67 -15.16 -2.96
C ILE A 432 -28.06 -15.75 -2.65
N GLY A 433 -28.80 -15.11 -1.76
CA GLY A 433 -30.15 -15.51 -1.36
C GLY A 433 -30.23 -16.75 -0.46
N ALA A 434 -29.11 -17.34 -0.03
CA ALA A 434 -29.07 -18.50 0.84
C ALA A 434 -28.73 -18.13 2.30
N HIS A 435 -29.00 -19.04 3.22
CA HIS A 435 -28.43 -18.98 4.56
C HIS A 435 -26.90 -19.10 4.49
N GLY A 436 -26.22 -18.40 5.40
CA GLY A 436 -24.78 -18.43 5.47
C GLY A 436 -24.24 -17.90 6.77
N GLY A 437 -22.92 -17.85 6.87
CA GLY A 437 -22.23 -17.36 8.04
C GLY A 437 -20.73 -17.60 7.98
N LEU A 438 -20.13 -17.70 9.16
CA LEU A 438 -18.70 -17.93 9.34
C LEU A 438 -18.48 -19.20 10.18
N VAL A 439 -17.55 -20.05 9.78
CA VAL A 439 -17.07 -21.20 10.55
C VAL A 439 -15.66 -20.91 11.03
N CYS A 440 -15.38 -21.23 12.28
CA CYS A 440 -14.04 -21.26 12.85
C CYS A 440 -13.66 -22.70 13.20
N ILE A 441 -12.50 -23.14 12.74
CA ILE A 441 -11.97 -24.48 13.00
C ILE A 441 -10.54 -24.43 13.52
N ASN A 442 -10.11 -25.50 14.18
CA ASN A 442 -8.70 -25.73 14.48
C ASN A 442 -7.95 -26.12 13.18
N ALA A 443 -6.93 -25.35 12.82
CA ALA A 443 -6.19 -25.51 11.56
C ALA A 443 -5.48 -26.87 11.43
N SER A 444 -5.01 -27.42 12.56
CA SER A 444 -4.26 -28.68 12.60
C SER A 444 -5.16 -29.91 12.50
N THR A 445 -6.33 -29.89 13.17
CA THR A 445 -7.20 -31.07 13.28
C THR A 445 -8.42 -31.03 12.37
N GLY A 446 -8.75 -29.88 11.77
CA GLY A 446 -9.97 -29.70 10.99
C GLY A 446 -11.26 -29.71 11.83
N ARG A 447 -11.14 -29.67 13.17
CA ARG A 447 -12.29 -29.74 14.09
C ARG A 447 -12.89 -28.36 14.24
N GLU A 448 -14.21 -28.30 14.19
CA GLU A 448 -14.95 -27.06 14.42
C GLU A 448 -14.77 -26.58 15.86
N ILE A 449 -14.52 -25.29 16.00
CA ILE A 449 -14.49 -24.57 17.28
C ILE A 449 -15.86 -23.93 17.48
N TRP A 450 -16.35 -23.20 16.48
CA TRP A 450 -17.69 -22.62 16.47
C TRP A 450 -18.19 -22.37 15.04
N THR A 451 -19.50 -22.22 14.89
CA THR A 451 -20.17 -21.77 13.67
C THR A 451 -21.14 -20.65 14.03
N LYS A 452 -21.14 -19.57 13.25
CA LYS A 452 -21.98 -18.41 13.45
C LYS A 452 -22.77 -18.06 12.19
N SER A 453 -24.09 -18.17 12.26
CA SER A 453 -25.00 -17.73 11.20
C SER A 453 -25.21 -16.22 11.26
N ILE A 454 -24.69 -15.50 10.26
CA ILE A 454 -24.79 -14.02 10.13
C ILE A 454 -25.34 -13.58 8.76
N GLY A 455 -25.67 -14.52 7.88
CA GLY A 455 -25.98 -14.26 6.47
C GLY A 455 -24.87 -14.79 5.55
N SER A 456 -25.16 -14.91 4.26
CA SER A 456 -24.17 -15.38 3.27
C SER A 456 -22.85 -14.62 3.37
N VAL A 457 -21.73 -15.34 3.38
CA VAL A 457 -20.38 -14.74 3.39
C VAL A 457 -19.60 -15.30 2.20
N GLU A 458 -19.48 -14.47 1.15
CA GLU A 458 -18.62 -14.76 -0.01
C GLU A 458 -17.31 -13.95 0.02
N ALA A 459 -17.32 -12.77 0.66
CA ALA A 459 -16.10 -12.03 0.94
C ALA A 459 -15.15 -12.85 1.84
N SER A 460 -13.85 -12.62 1.71
CA SER A 460 -12.87 -13.28 2.57
C SER A 460 -12.83 -12.59 3.94
N PRO A 461 -12.85 -13.34 5.06
CA PRO A 461 -12.63 -12.74 6.38
C PRO A 461 -11.19 -12.18 6.48
N ILE A 462 -11.03 -11.11 7.24
CA ILE A 462 -9.74 -10.56 7.64
C ILE A 462 -9.62 -10.55 9.16
N THR A 463 -8.42 -10.42 9.70
CA THR A 463 -8.21 -10.31 11.15
C THR A 463 -7.56 -9.00 11.53
N GLU A 464 -8.01 -8.46 12.66
CA GLU A 464 -7.35 -7.41 13.43
C GLU A 464 -7.01 -7.99 14.79
N LYS A 465 -5.73 -8.19 15.10
CA LYS A 465 -5.31 -8.88 16.34
C LYS A 465 -6.14 -10.15 16.58
N GLU A 466 -6.89 -10.26 17.69
CA GLU A 466 -7.71 -11.44 18.01
C GLU A 466 -9.11 -11.44 17.37
N HIS A 467 -9.50 -10.34 16.73
CA HIS A 467 -10.83 -10.16 16.15
C HIS A 467 -10.86 -10.51 14.66
N VAL A 468 -12.05 -10.84 14.18
CA VAL A 468 -12.30 -11.19 12.78
C VAL A 468 -13.33 -10.24 12.19
N LEU A 469 -12.95 -9.55 11.12
CA LEU A 469 -13.85 -8.71 10.35
C LEU A 469 -14.32 -9.45 9.11
N VAL A 470 -15.61 -9.33 8.80
CA VAL A 470 -16.24 -10.02 7.67
C VAL A 470 -17.43 -9.24 7.13
N ILE A 471 -17.63 -9.24 5.82
CA ILE A 471 -18.78 -8.63 5.16
C ILE A 471 -19.73 -9.72 4.66
N THR A 472 -21.03 -9.56 4.92
CA THR A 472 -22.06 -10.45 4.38
C THR A 472 -22.49 -10.05 2.97
N ASN A 473 -22.64 -11.03 2.09
CA ASN A 473 -23.20 -10.86 0.76
C ASN A 473 -24.73 -11.05 0.76
N THR A 474 -25.43 -10.09 1.37
CA THR A 474 -26.89 -10.05 1.49
C THR A 474 -27.43 -8.75 0.90
N ASN A 475 -28.71 -8.68 0.55
CA ASN A 475 -29.35 -7.43 0.10
C ASN A 475 -29.25 -6.30 1.15
N GLU A 476 -29.01 -6.65 2.41
CA GLU A 476 -28.60 -5.76 3.49
C GLU A 476 -27.19 -6.15 3.97
N SER A 477 -26.18 -5.94 3.12
CA SER A 477 -24.79 -6.27 3.49
C SER A 477 -24.40 -5.60 4.79
N THR A 478 -23.69 -6.34 5.63
CA THR A 478 -23.30 -5.91 6.97
C THR A 478 -21.83 -6.25 7.19
N LEU A 479 -21.05 -5.28 7.64
CA LEU A 479 -19.72 -5.48 8.17
C LEU A 479 -19.84 -5.90 9.64
N TYR A 480 -19.32 -7.09 9.97
CA TYR A 480 -19.27 -7.61 11.33
C TYR A 480 -17.84 -7.59 11.85
N CYS A 481 -17.67 -7.28 13.13
CA CYS A 481 -16.49 -7.64 13.90
C CYS A 481 -16.88 -8.69 14.95
N LEU A 482 -16.17 -9.82 14.91
CA LEU A 482 -16.39 -10.96 15.78
C LEU A 482 -15.18 -11.17 16.69
N ASP A 483 -15.43 -11.54 17.94
CA ASP A 483 -14.36 -12.02 18.83
C ASP A 483 -13.95 -13.45 18.46
N LYS A 484 -12.84 -13.93 19.03
CA LYS A 484 -12.27 -15.27 18.81
C LYS A 484 -13.22 -16.42 19.14
N ASP A 485 -14.25 -16.18 19.95
CA ASP A 485 -15.30 -17.14 20.32
C ASP A 485 -16.54 -17.09 19.40
N GLY A 486 -16.57 -16.17 18.43
CA GLY A 486 -17.69 -15.98 17.50
C GLY A 486 -18.82 -15.10 18.03
N SER A 487 -18.65 -14.46 19.20
CA SER A 487 -19.53 -13.39 19.66
C SER A 487 -19.38 -12.15 18.75
N VAL A 488 -20.48 -11.41 18.55
CA VAL A 488 -20.46 -10.19 17.74
C VAL A 488 -20.08 -9.04 18.66
N LEU A 489 -18.95 -8.40 18.40
CA LEU A 489 -18.51 -7.21 19.14
C LEU A 489 -19.28 -5.98 18.66
N TRP A 490 -19.35 -5.79 17.34
CA TRP A 490 -20.15 -4.76 16.71
C TRP A 490 -20.49 -5.15 15.27
N LYS A 491 -21.43 -4.42 14.68
CA LYS A 491 -21.79 -4.57 13.27
C LYS A 491 -22.26 -3.25 12.67
N HIS A 492 -22.00 -3.06 11.39
CA HIS A 492 -22.46 -1.90 10.61
C HIS A 492 -23.22 -2.39 9.38
N ILE A 493 -24.47 -1.95 9.24
CA ILE A 493 -25.29 -2.22 8.04
C ILE A 493 -25.01 -1.11 7.03
N PHE A 494 -24.57 -1.48 5.82
CA PHE A 494 -24.25 -0.48 4.80
C PHE A 494 -25.51 0.18 4.23
N TYR A 495 -25.41 1.49 3.96
CA TYR A 495 -26.44 2.27 3.30
C TYR A 495 -25.87 3.06 2.10
N PRO A 496 -26.49 2.99 0.91
CA PRO A 496 -27.72 2.25 0.58
C PRO A 496 -27.55 0.73 0.66
N LYS A 497 -28.62 0.05 1.13
CA LYS A 497 -28.67 -1.41 1.27
C LYS A 497 -28.46 -2.07 -0.08
N ASN A 498 -27.42 -2.89 -0.17
CA ASN A 498 -27.15 -3.73 -1.33
C ASN A 498 -26.25 -4.90 -0.92
N TYR A 499 -25.96 -5.79 -1.87
CA TYR A 499 -24.96 -6.85 -1.79
C TYR A 499 -23.54 -6.31 -1.64
N ALA A 500 -22.62 -7.17 -1.21
CA ALA A 500 -21.20 -6.85 -1.10
C ALA A 500 -20.38 -8.14 -1.08
N ILE A 501 -19.42 -8.24 -1.98
CA ILE A 501 -18.49 -9.39 -2.07
C ILE A 501 -17.03 -8.97 -1.93
N SER A 502 -16.76 -7.67 -1.97
CA SER A 502 -15.44 -7.10 -1.79
C SER A 502 -14.91 -7.42 -0.39
N THR A 503 -13.65 -7.87 -0.32
CA THR A 503 -12.98 -8.16 0.95
C THR A 503 -12.55 -6.82 1.57
N PRO A 504 -12.94 -6.49 2.81
CA PRO A 504 -12.47 -5.27 3.45
C PRO A 504 -10.96 -5.32 3.70
N ILE A 505 -10.35 -4.18 3.91
CA ILE A 505 -8.95 -4.08 4.38
C ILE A 505 -8.88 -3.17 5.60
N ILE A 506 -7.86 -3.33 6.43
CA ILE A 506 -7.48 -2.33 7.42
C ILE A 506 -6.18 -1.66 6.96
N TYR A 507 -6.12 -0.34 7.04
CA TYR A 507 -4.93 0.40 6.65
C TYR A 507 -4.83 1.70 7.44
N LYS A 508 -3.67 1.93 8.07
CA LYS A 508 -3.39 3.11 8.91
C LYS A 508 -4.54 3.45 9.87
N GLY A 509 -5.04 2.46 10.60
CA GLY A 509 -6.12 2.65 11.57
C GLY A 509 -7.54 2.68 10.99
N HIS A 510 -7.71 2.63 9.66
CA HIS A 510 -9.01 2.72 9.01
C HIS A 510 -9.47 1.38 8.46
N ILE A 511 -10.77 1.08 8.54
CA ILE A 511 -11.37 -0.03 7.78
C ILE A 511 -11.84 0.54 6.45
N ILE A 512 -11.48 -0.12 5.34
CA ILE A 512 -11.92 0.27 4.00
C ILE A 512 -12.74 -0.89 3.42
N ALA A 513 -13.96 -0.59 3.00
CA ALA A 513 -14.90 -1.58 2.48
C ALA A 513 -15.61 -1.06 1.24
N CYS A 514 -16.00 -1.97 0.34
CA CYS A 514 -16.77 -1.63 -0.86
C CYS A 514 -18.03 -2.47 -0.95
N THR A 515 -19.08 -1.89 -1.53
CA THR A 515 -20.39 -2.53 -1.66
C THR A 515 -20.88 -2.47 -3.11
N ASP A 516 -21.91 -3.29 -3.41
CA ASP A 516 -22.55 -3.27 -4.71
C ASP A 516 -23.47 -2.06 -4.94
N SER A 517 -23.63 -1.19 -3.92
CA SER A 517 -24.25 0.13 -4.08
C SER A 517 -23.31 1.17 -4.70
N GLY A 518 -22.07 0.80 -5.04
CA GLY A 518 -21.12 1.68 -5.71
C GLY A 518 -20.33 2.58 -4.77
N ASN A 519 -20.33 2.27 -3.48
CA ASN A 519 -19.68 3.10 -2.46
C ASN A 519 -18.38 2.49 -1.96
N ILE A 520 -17.39 3.36 -1.75
CA ILE A 520 -16.17 3.08 -1.00
C ILE A 520 -16.34 3.68 0.39
N TYR A 521 -16.39 2.85 1.43
CA TYR A 521 -16.50 3.28 2.81
C TYR A 521 -15.13 3.35 3.45
N VAL A 522 -14.88 4.43 4.18
CA VAL A 522 -13.73 4.59 5.07
C VAL A 522 -14.26 4.74 6.49
N PHE A 523 -13.86 3.82 7.36
CA PHE A 523 -14.18 3.83 8.78
C PHE A 523 -12.98 4.22 9.61
N GLY A 524 -13.23 4.82 10.78
CA GLY A 524 -12.21 5.17 11.78
C GLY A 524 -12.88 5.78 13.00
N ASP A 525 -12.11 6.49 13.83
CA ASP A 525 -12.70 7.28 14.92
C ASP A 525 -13.32 8.54 14.38
N ALA A 526 -14.62 8.73 14.62
CA ALA A 526 -15.28 9.99 14.33
C ALA A 526 -14.65 11.10 15.18
N LYS A 527 -13.85 11.96 14.54
CA LYS A 527 -13.33 13.15 15.21
C LYS A 527 -14.43 14.20 15.32
N PRO A 528 -14.50 14.96 16.42
CA PRO A 528 -15.42 16.08 16.51
C PRO A 528 -15.17 17.07 15.36
N ASN A 529 -16.25 17.59 14.78
CA ASN A 529 -16.15 18.58 13.72
C ASN A 529 -15.90 19.96 14.33
N VAL A 530 -14.69 20.47 14.13
CA VAL A 530 -14.21 21.70 14.77
C VAL A 530 -13.85 22.75 13.73
N ASP A 531 -14.43 23.95 13.87
CA ASP A 531 -14.02 25.15 13.15
C ASP A 531 -13.58 26.28 14.10
N LEU A 532 -12.57 27.02 13.65
CA LEU A 532 -12.01 28.19 14.32
C LEU A 532 -11.96 29.35 13.31
N CYS A 533 -12.87 30.31 13.51
CA CYS A 533 -12.95 31.52 12.73
C CYS A 533 -12.45 32.71 13.56
N VAL A 534 -11.62 33.56 12.96
CA VAL A 534 -11.18 34.81 13.58
C VAL A 534 -11.55 35.96 12.66
N LYS A 535 -12.30 36.93 13.17
CA LYS A 535 -12.67 38.15 12.45
C LYS A 535 -12.23 39.38 13.22
N ARG A 536 -11.60 40.33 12.55
CA ARG A 536 -11.26 41.63 13.14
C ARG A 536 -12.52 42.48 13.24
N ASP A 537 -12.66 43.23 14.32
CA ASP A 537 -13.71 44.24 14.49
C ASP A 537 -13.54 45.37 13.45
N SER A 538 -14.65 45.91 12.96
CA SER A 538 -14.63 46.93 11.91
C SER A 538 -14.28 48.33 12.42
N GLU A 539 -14.46 48.58 13.72
CA GLU A 539 -14.28 49.89 14.34
C GLU A 539 -12.99 49.96 15.17
N ASN A 540 -12.52 48.83 15.72
CA ASN A 540 -11.29 48.77 16.50
C ASN A 540 -10.31 47.72 15.97
N SER A 541 -9.18 48.20 15.46
CA SER A 541 -8.13 47.39 14.81
C SER A 541 -7.47 46.34 15.73
N ASN A 542 -7.55 46.55 17.05
CA ASN A 542 -6.99 45.67 18.08
C ASN A 542 -7.98 44.62 18.60
N VAL A 543 -9.26 44.71 18.22
CA VAL A 543 -10.34 43.84 18.70
C VAL A 543 -10.67 42.76 17.67
N PHE A 544 -10.81 41.53 18.13
CA PHE A 544 -11.15 40.38 17.30
C PHE A 544 -12.29 39.57 17.92
N TYR A 545 -13.14 39.01 17.06
CA TYR A 545 -14.14 38.01 17.38
C TYR A 545 -13.61 36.63 16.98
N ILE A 546 -13.35 35.80 17.98
CA ILE A 546 -12.92 34.41 17.81
C ILE A 546 -14.17 33.54 17.95
N THR A 547 -14.60 32.91 16.86
CA THR A 547 -15.74 32.00 16.86
C THR A 547 -15.25 30.56 16.80
N THR A 548 -15.62 29.77 17.80
CA THR A 548 -15.42 28.32 17.83
C THR A 548 -16.73 27.65 17.47
N SER A 549 -16.72 26.73 16.51
CA SER A 549 -17.88 25.88 16.21
C SER A 549 -17.45 24.45 16.41
N VAL A 550 -18.09 23.77 17.36
CA VAL A 550 -17.75 22.38 17.70
C VAL A 550 -19.02 21.56 17.63
N PHE A 551 -19.01 20.55 16.77
CA PHE A 551 -20.11 19.60 16.61
C PHE A 551 -19.59 18.20 16.90
N ASN A 552 -20.21 17.52 17.85
CA ASN A 552 -20.06 16.09 18.04
C ASN A 552 -21.45 15.46 18.09
N GLU A 553 -21.59 14.28 17.51
CA GLU A 553 -22.85 13.52 17.53
C GLU A 553 -23.03 12.75 18.86
N THR A 554 -21.96 12.61 19.66
CA THR A 554 -21.98 11.90 20.94
C THR A 554 -21.14 12.61 22.02
N GLY A 555 -21.63 12.65 23.26
CA GLY A 555 -20.82 13.05 24.43
C GLY A 555 -20.60 14.55 24.66
N ASP A 556 -19.99 14.84 25.82
CA ASP A 556 -19.49 16.16 26.18
C ASP A 556 -18.08 16.37 25.59
N LEU A 557 -17.69 17.61 25.35
CA LEU A 557 -16.39 17.93 24.76
C LEU A 557 -15.57 18.82 25.68
N ASN A 558 -14.32 18.44 25.91
CA ASN A 558 -13.32 19.28 26.57
C ASN A 558 -12.71 20.24 25.54
N ILE A 559 -13.00 21.53 25.69
CA ILE A 559 -12.54 22.56 24.76
C ILE A 559 -11.57 23.47 25.48
N THR A 560 -10.38 23.66 24.90
CA THR A 560 -9.38 24.65 25.32
C THR A 560 -9.11 25.63 24.17
N LEU A 561 -9.37 26.91 24.42
CA LEU A 561 -9.06 28.01 23.49
C LEU A 561 -7.93 28.87 24.07
N ASP A 562 -6.77 28.80 23.44
CA ASP A 562 -5.61 29.66 23.71
C ASP A 562 -5.59 30.81 22.70
N PHE A 563 -5.60 32.05 23.20
CA PHE A 563 -5.58 33.26 22.37
C PHE A 563 -4.16 33.59 21.86
N GLY A 564 -3.13 32.91 22.38
CA GLY A 564 -1.74 33.06 21.99
C GLY A 564 -1.01 34.24 22.63
N ASP A 565 -1.69 34.99 23.50
CA ASP A 565 -1.15 36.10 24.30
C ASP A 565 -0.99 35.76 25.79
N GLY A 566 -1.18 34.48 26.15
CA GLY A 566 -1.20 33.99 27.52
C GLY A 566 -2.61 33.83 28.11
N THR A 567 -3.65 34.33 27.43
CA THR A 567 -5.04 34.09 27.81
C THR A 567 -5.49 32.72 27.31
N VAL A 568 -6.02 31.89 28.20
CA VAL A 568 -6.56 30.56 27.87
C VAL A 568 -7.93 30.38 28.53
N ILE A 569 -8.89 29.86 27.77
CA ILE A 569 -10.22 29.47 28.25
C ILE A 569 -10.36 27.96 28.12
N SER A 570 -10.91 27.29 29.14
CA SER A 570 -11.29 25.88 29.05
C SER A 570 -12.74 25.70 29.50
N ALA A 571 -13.48 24.84 28.81
CA ALA A 571 -14.87 24.53 29.12
C ALA A 571 -15.24 23.10 28.69
N VAL A 572 -16.23 22.52 29.38
CA VAL A 572 -16.90 21.30 28.97
C VAL A 572 -18.23 21.71 28.34
N LEU A 573 -18.47 21.36 27.08
CA LEU A 573 -19.68 21.78 26.35
C LEU A 573 -20.26 20.61 25.53
N SER A 574 -21.58 20.47 25.55
CA SER A 574 -22.33 19.76 24.53
C SER A 574 -22.41 20.63 23.26
N ALA A 575 -22.11 20.06 22.09
CA ALA A 575 -22.09 20.69 20.75
C ALA A 575 -22.62 22.14 20.67
N ASN A 576 -21.72 23.11 20.47
CA ASN A 576 -22.11 24.53 20.49
C ASN A 576 -21.22 25.40 19.58
N ARG A 577 -21.77 26.55 19.19
CA ARG A 577 -21.04 27.63 18.55
C ARG A 577 -20.90 28.79 19.54
N THR A 578 -19.67 29.19 19.83
CA THR A 578 -19.39 30.26 20.81
C THR A 578 -18.48 31.31 20.20
N THR A 579 -18.79 32.58 20.46
CA THR A 579 -18.01 33.71 19.97
C THR A 579 -17.42 34.49 21.14
N TYR A 580 -16.11 34.64 21.16
CA TYR A 580 -15.35 35.40 22.15
C TYR A 580 -14.88 36.71 21.53
N LYS A 581 -15.11 37.83 22.23
CA LYS A 581 -14.53 39.12 21.89
C LYS A 581 -13.23 39.27 22.68
N HIS A 582 -12.11 39.43 22.00
CA HIS A 582 -10.79 39.57 22.62
C HIS A 582 -10.03 40.77 22.05
N THR A 583 -9.24 41.45 22.87
CA THR A 583 -8.46 42.62 22.48
C THR A 583 -6.98 42.30 22.62
N TYR A 584 -6.21 42.52 21.56
CA TYR A 584 -4.78 42.21 21.53
C TYR A 584 -3.94 43.49 21.57
N ALA A 585 -2.78 43.40 22.20
CA ALA A 585 -1.73 44.41 22.01
C ALA A 585 -1.10 44.27 20.60
N PRO A 586 -0.35 45.27 20.12
CA PRO A 586 0.44 45.14 18.90
C PRO A 586 1.40 43.95 18.97
N GLY A 587 1.37 43.09 17.95
CA GLY A 587 2.13 41.84 17.95
C GLY A 587 1.59 40.80 16.97
N SER A 588 2.21 39.62 17.00
CA SER A 588 1.75 38.44 16.26
C SER A 588 1.38 37.34 17.22
N TYR A 589 0.18 36.79 17.07
CA TYR A 589 -0.38 35.76 17.94
C TYR A 589 -0.83 34.56 17.14
N GLN A 590 -0.79 33.38 17.75
CA GLN A 590 -1.35 32.14 17.20
C GLN A 590 -2.49 31.70 18.10
N VAL A 591 -3.72 31.93 17.67
CA VAL A 591 -4.90 31.42 18.36
C VAL A 591 -5.01 29.94 18.08
N ARG A 592 -5.12 29.12 19.13
CA ARG A 592 -5.20 27.67 19.05
C ARG A 592 -6.44 27.18 19.79
N LEU A 593 -7.26 26.41 19.09
CA LEU A 593 -8.39 25.68 19.64
C LEU A 593 -8.01 24.20 19.70
N VAL A 594 -8.11 23.61 20.88
CA VAL A 594 -7.95 22.18 21.14
C VAL A 594 -9.31 21.65 21.62
N VAL A 595 -9.79 20.60 20.98
CA VAL A 595 -11.04 19.91 21.36
C VAL A 595 -10.70 18.46 21.58
N GLU A 596 -11.09 17.93 22.73
CA GLU A 596 -10.94 16.53 23.12
C GLU A 596 -12.32 15.97 23.42
N ASP A 597 -12.66 14.83 22.84
CA ASP A 597 -13.90 14.10 23.15
C ASP A 597 -13.72 13.13 24.33
N ASP A 598 -14.82 12.52 24.76
CA ASP A 598 -14.86 11.57 25.87
C ASP A 598 -14.04 10.29 25.62
N GLU A 599 -13.66 10.03 24.37
CA GLU A 599 -12.83 8.89 23.94
C GLU A 599 -11.34 9.25 23.88
N GLY A 600 -10.98 10.52 24.14
CA GLY A 600 -9.62 11.03 24.13
C GLY A 600 -9.11 11.44 22.74
N ASN A 601 -9.98 11.55 21.73
CA ASN A 601 -9.60 12.03 20.41
C ASN A 601 -9.42 13.56 20.43
N ILE A 602 -8.24 14.01 20.01
CA ILE A 602 -7.88 15.44 20.03
C ILE A 602 -7.90 16.03 18.62
N VAL A 603 -8.64 17.14 18.45
CA VAL A 603 -8.64 17.99 17.25
C VAL A 603 -8.06 19.35 17.59
N VAL A 604 -7.05 19.78 16.83
CA VAL A 604 -6.42 21.10 16.99
C VAL A 604 -6.64 21.96 15.73
N LYS A 605 -7.14 23.18 15.91
CA LYS A 605 -7.21 24.22 14.87
C LYS A 605 -6.43 25.44 15.32
N SER A 606 -5.73 26.09 14.38
CA SER A 606 -5.03 27.33 14.66
C SER A 606 -5.24 28.41 13.60
N ARG A 607 -5.18 29.67 14.03
CA ARG A 607 -5.26 30.87 13.19
C ARG A 607 -4.25 31.90 13.67
N LYS A 608 -3.48 32.43 12.72
CA LYS A 608 -2.53 33.51 13.00
C LYS A 608 -3.23 34.86 12.97
N ILE A 609 -2.97 35.70 13.97
CA ILE A 609 -3.41 37.09 14.06
C ILE A 609 -2.18 37.99 14.03
N MET A 610 -2.30 39.13 13.34
CA MET A 610 -1.35 40.23 13.44
C MET A 610 -2.09 41.52 13.76
N VAL A 611 -1.56 42.23 14.74
CA VAL A 611 -2.03 43.54 15.20
C VAL A 611 -0.88 44.52 15.05
N GLN A 612 -1.09 45.58 14.30
CA GLN A 612 -0.09 46.61 14.06
C GLN A 612 -0.20 47.68 15.13
N GLU A 613 0.91 48.30 15.52
CA GLU A 613 0.85 49.57 16.26
C GLU A 613 0.12 50.59 15.38
N GLU A 614 -0.93 51.22 15.92
CA GLU A 614 -1.50 52.37 15.24
C GLU A 614 -0.41 53.45 15.13
N PRO A 615 -0.12 53.95 13.93
CA PRO A 615 0.90 54.95 13.78
C PRO A 615 0.47 56.18 14.56
N ASN A 616 1.34 56.61 15.48
CA ASN A 616 1.11 57.77 16.32
C ASN A 616 0.65 58.93 15.42
N ILE A 617 -0.60 59.38 15.57
CA ILE A 617 -1.19 60.41 14.70
C ILE A 617 -0.33 61.68 14.69
N ILE A 618 0.37 61.97 15.80
CA ILE A 618 1.34 63.05 15.90
C ILE A 618 2.54 62.84 14.96
N VAL A 619 3.04 61.61 14.81
CA VAL A 619 4.15 61.26 13.91
C VAL A 619 3.69 61.29 12.44
N VAL A 620 2.47 60.86 12.13
CA VAL A 620 1.91 60.94 10.77
C VAL A 620 1.61 62.38 10.36
N ILE A 621 1.05 63.20 11.26
CA ILE A 621 0.86 64.64 11.05
C ILE A 621 2.21 65.35 10.95
N ALA A 622 3.19 65.01 11.79
CA ALA A 622 4.53 65.58 11.72
C ALA A 622 5.24 65.20 10.41
N ALA A 623 5.16 63.95 9.97
CA ALA A 623 5.73 63.50 8.69
C ALA A 623 5.02 64.17 7.49
N SER A 624 3.70 64.36 7.57
CA SER A 624 2.91 65.06 6.56
C SER A 624 3.24 66.57 6.53
N MET A 625 3.41 67.20 7.69
CA MET A 625 3.85 68.60 7.79
C MET A 625 5.29 68.77 7.30
N ILE A 626 6.19 67.84 7.60
CA ILE A 626 7.57 67.84 7.08
C ILE A 626 7.55 67.66 5.56
N ALA A 627 6.75 66.76 5.02
CA ALA A 627 6.61 66.59 3.56
C ALA A 627 6.08 67.86 2.89
N VAL A 628 5.09 68.54 3.49
CA VAL A 628 4.58 69.83 3.01
C VAL A 628 5.66 70.92 3.10
N ILE A 629 6.42 70.99 4.19
CA ILE A 629 7.54 71.94 4.36
C ILE A 629 8.64 71.67 3.33
N VAL A 630 8.99 70.41 3.07
CA VAL A 630 9.99 70.01 2.06
C VAL A 630 9.51 70.37 0.66
N ILE A 631 8.24 70.14 0.32
CA ILE A 631 7.65 70.56 -0.96
C ILE A 631 7.67 72.09 -1.09
N ILE A 632 7.33 72.83 -0.04
CA ILE A 632 7.40 74.31 -0.03
C ILE A 632 8.86 74.77 -0.19
N LEU A 633 9.82 74.15 0.47
CA LEU A 633 11.24 74.46 0.33
C LEU A 633 11.77 74.17 -1.08
N ILE A 634 11.36 73.06 -1.70
CA ILE A 634 11.71 72.73 -3.09
C ILE A 634 11.10 73.76 -4.06
N VAL A 635 9.86 74.21 -3.83
CA VAL A 635 9.20 75.22 -4.66
C VAL A 635 9.83 76.61 -4.47
N VAL A 636 10.22 76.96 -3.25
CA VAL A 636 10.84 78.26 -2.92
C VAL A 636 12.30 78.33 -3.36
N LEU A 637 13.07 77.24 -3.23
CA LEU A 637 14.46 77.15 -3.69
C LEU A 637 14.55 76.92 -5.20
N GLY A 638 13.59 76.19 -5.80
CA GLY A 638 13.50 75.99 -7.25
C GLY A 638 13.17 77.26 -8.04
N ARG A 639 12.56 78.27 -7.41
CA ARG A 639 12.30 79.58 -8.04
C ARG A 639 13.52 80.50 -8.14
N LYS A 640 14.67 80.16 -7.54
CA LYS A 640 15.89 80.98 -7.63
C LYS A 640 16.82 80.66 -8.82
N HIS A 641 16.50 79.68 -9.66
CA HIS A 641 17.33 79.32 -10.83
C HIS A 641 16.65 79.42 -12.20
N ILE A 642 15.53 80.12 -12.33
CA ILE A 642 14.95 80.46 -13.65
C ILE A 642 14.62 81.96 -13.69
N VAL A 643 15.65 82.82 -13.58
CA VAL A 643 15.80 84.12 -14.27
C VAL A 643 17.29 84.47 -14.25
N LYS A 644 18.05 83.94 -15.21
CA LYS A 644 19.18 84.61 -15.87
C LYS A 644 19.61 83.82 -17.10
#